data_AF-A0A3D5THS0-F1
#
_entry.id   AF-A0A3D5THS0-F1
#
_cell.length_a   1.000
_cell.length_b   1.000
_cell.length_c   1.000
_cell.angle_alpha   90.00
_cell.angle_beta   90.00
_cell.angle_gamma   90.00
#
_symmetry.space_group_name_H-M   'P 1'
#
loop_
_entity.id
_entity.type
_entity.pdbx_description
1 polymer ?
#
loop_
_entity_poly.entity_id
_entity_poly.type
_entity_poly.pdbx_seq_one_letter_code
_entity_poly.pdbx_strand_id
1 'polypeptide(L)'
;MRTLGMVLGGYTFHAAQFYLRMEKTCPEANRALLKKLLLSDPMRKRMDELFADLLTTTRVLGRENFPSLYGLAVTVGGRRIVPLAGAAPELTAKDWLTFLRERNGCWILPNEHRAKGRLYRISRQGEMLLLDGAEQTDAELIAFLNQLPDQTLLLEHIEPAGDACPEAEFPVLHYALLRRECETEEILLQWEDHGNKKGYSPFSFSTVDRKPDRQDDRVRGVGNFAQEIARRYPEMPYVGVNAVLTEDGFTVLRVDTGTELAWVHPLTDSCRRAAQILCGGRKKNTLKDVFARIRAYTFAWRAHRRGFVDFMYRNWLRGVQEDNQTAHTTRAQKRWAHKRGFYSYRIAQYGLTEENYRSFLSDYQYKRLRPLNPGFQKWFWNKTNLPDILADYSEHLPRYFFRILVSNGRQRIFGYQGRGECSWRDVIDCLDREDELAMKPAVGSHGKGFFHLHREDDSVYRVNDRSCTRGELEDFFCGLDTDYIVTEYIRMHPYLEEIYSGVTGTVRLMVLCRQGQASIRYGYFRIGTSFTGATDNIAYGGLVVPLDVQTGTFSGAELLREHQFLPCPVHPDTGREIRGQMPHWQQLVDEICHISRNLSPLEYLGYDVVVTEGGFKILEVNLHQDLHRYPLYPADVKEYLTERAAQKDKRFGPG
;
A
#
# COMPACT_ATOMS: atom_id res chain seq x y z
N MET A 1 15.51 8.16 25.36
CA MET A 1 16.70 7.28 25.44
C MET A 1 16.39 5.81 25.11
N ARG A 2 15.34 5.17 25.67
CA ARG A 2 15.02 3.75 25.40
C ARG A 2 14.76 3.42 23.91
N THR A 3 13.99 4.24 23.20
CA THR A 3 13.75 4.07 21.74
C THR A 3 15.05 4.14 20.94
N LEU A 4 15.93 5.09 21.27
CA LEU A 4 17.24 5.21 20.63
C LEU A 4 18.07 3.95 20.90
N GLY A 5 18.10 3.43 22.12
CA GLY A 5 18.78 2.17 22.46
C GLY A 5 18.30 0.98 21.61
N MET A 6 17.00 0.85 21.38
CA MET A 6 16.47 -0.18 20.47
C MET A 6 16.83 0.11 19.02
N VAL A 7 16.72 1.35 18.56
CA VAL A 7 17.20 1.72 17.22
C VAL A 7 18.70 1.45 17.09
N LEU A 8 19.53 1.55 18.12
CA LEU A 8 20.93 1.11 18.05
C LEU A 8 21.03 -0.42 17.89
N GLY A 9 20.15 -1.18 18.54
CA GLY A 9 20.15 -2.65 18.53
C GLY A 9 19.65 -3.35 17.27
N GLY A 10 19.10 -2.65 16.27
CA GLY A 10 18.65 -3.27 15.00
C GLY A 10 17.22 -2.92 14.57
N TYR A 11 16.46 -2.30 15.46
CA TYR A 11 15.01 -2.13 15.31
C TYR A 11 14.66 -0.92 14.44
N THR A 12 13.57 -1.04 13.69
CA THR A 12 12.92 0.13 13.08
C THR A 12 12.31 1.00 14.17
N PHE A 13 12.07 2.28 13.85
CA PHE A 13 11.45 3.20 14.81
C PHE A 13 10.05 2.73 15.25
N HIS A 14 9.22 2.29 14.29
CA HIS A 14 7.89 1.76 14.55
C HIS A 14 7.95 0.50 15.44
N ALA A 15 8.86 -0.44 15.15
CA ALA A 15 9.07 -1.63 15.98
C ALA A 15 9.49 -1.26 17.41
N ALA A 16 10.42 -0.30 17.57
CA ALA A 16 10.87 0.16 18.88
C ALA A 16 9.75 0.85 19.68
N GLN A 17 8.94 1.69 19.03
CA GLN A 17 7.78 2.31 19.68
C GLN A 17 6.71 1.30 20.07
N PHE A 18 6.40 0.36 19.17
CA PHE A 18 5.47 -0.74 19.46
C PHE A 18 5.93 -1.54 20.68
N TYR A 19 7.19 -1.98 20.70
CA TYR A 19 7.74 -2.72 21.84
C TYR A 19 7.57 -1.96 23.16
N LEU A 20 7.97 -0.69 23.21
CA LEU A 20 7.89 0.12 24.43
C LEU A 20 6.45 0.36 24.90
N ARG A 21 5.48 0.39 23.99
CA ARG A 21 4.06 0.49 24.33
C ARG A 21 3.51 -0.82 24.89
N MET A 22 3.99 -1.96 24.38
CA MET A 22 3.39 -3.28 24.60
C MET A 22 4.15 -4.18 25.57
N GLU A 23 5.39 -3.86 25.93
CA GLU A 23 6.25 -4.71 26.77
C GLU A 23 5.64 -5.07 28.14
N LYS A 24 4.73 -4.22 28.64
CA LYS A 24 4.05 -4.41 29.92
C LYS A 24 2.88 -5.39 29.83
N THR A 25 2.27 -5.56 28.65
CA THR A 25 1.19 -6.53 28.44
C THR A 25 1.72 -7.88 27.98
N CYS A 26 2.94 -7.93 27.43
CA CYS A 26 3.62 -9.17 27.07
C CYS A 26 4.09 -9.92 28.34
N PRO A 27 3.82 -11.25 28.44
CA PRO A 27 4.36 -12.10 29.50
C PRO A 27 5.86 -11.89 29.69
N GLU A 28 6.32 -11.76 30.93
CA GLU A 28 7.70 -11.38 31.23
C GLU A 28 8.73 -12.34 30.60
N ALA A 29 8.46 -13.65 30.66
CA ALA A 29 9.27 -14.70 30.05
C ALA A 29 9.43 -14.53 28.52
N ASN A 30 8.47 -13.89 27.86
CA ASN A 30 8.40 -13.77 26.40
C ASN A 30 8.90 -12.41 25.87
N ARG A 31 9.23 -11.45 26.73
CA ARG A 31 9.68 -10.11 26.30
C ARG A 31 10.92 -10.15 25.39
N ALA A 32 11.80 -11.13 25.60
CA ALA A 32 12.97 -11.36 24.75
C ALA A 32 12.58 -11.93 23.37
N LEU A 33 11.56 -12.78 23.31
CA LEU A 33 10.99 -13.29 22.07
C LEU A 33 10.31 -12.17 21.27
N LEU A 34 9.50 -11.32 21.92
CA LEU A 34 8.88 -10.16 21.26
C LEU A 34 9.91 -9.26 20.57
N LYS A 35 11.00 -8.94 21.27
CA LYS A 35 12.15 -8.23 20.70
C LYS A 35 12.69 -8.92 19.44
N LYS A 36 12.83 -10.24 19.47
CA LYS A 36 13.33 -11.00 18.34
C LYS A 36 12.35 -11.01 17.16
N LEU A 37 11.05 -11.12 17.40
CA LEU A 37 10.01 -11.16 16.35
C LEU A 37 9.89 -9.81 15.62
N LEU A 38 10.08 -8.70 16.32
CA LEU A 38 10.01 -7.34 15.75
C LEU A 38 11.20 -6.95 14.84
N LEU A 39 12.16 -7.85 14.64
CA LEU A 39 13.35 -7.66 13.81
C LEU A 39 13.27 -8.42 12.47
N SER A 40 12.08 -8.86 12.05
CA SER A 40 11.86 -9.85 11.00
C SER A 40 12.30 -9.47 9.57
N ASP A 41 12.41 -10.53 8.75
CA ASP A 41 12.84 -10.62 7.35
C ASP A 41 12.07 -9.70 6.36
N PRO A 42 12.71 -9.13 5.32
CA PRO A 42 12.05 -8.43 4.21
C PRO A 42 10.83 -9.15 3.59
N MET A 43 10.87 -10.47 3.48
CA MET A 43 9.75 -11.31 3.03
C MET A 43 8.48 -11.06 3.84
N ARG A 44 8.65 -10.91 5.16
CA ARG A 44 7.55 -10.61 6.07
C ARG A 44 7.13 -9.17 6.01
N LYS A 45 7.96 -8.25 5.51
CA LYS A 45 7.56 -6.86 5.38
C LYS A 45 6.32 -6.71 4.49
N ARG A 46 6.24 -7.48 3.40
CA ARG A 46 5.04 -7.54 2.54
C ARG A 46 3.83 -8.09 3.32
N MET A 47 3.99 -9.24 3.98
CA MET A 47 2.90 -9.90 4.69
C MET A 47 2.41 -9.06 5.88
N ASP A 48 3.34 -8.50 6.64
CA ASP A 48 3.07 -7.54 7.72
C ASP A 48 2.37 -6.29 7.19
N GLU A 49 2.62 -5.86 5.95
CA GLU A 49 1.88 -4.76 5.32
C GLU A 49 0.44 -5.17 4.99
N LEU A 50 0.21 -6.33 4.35
CA LEU A 50 -1.15 -6.78 3.99
C LEU A 50 -1.99 -7.12 5.23
N PHE A 51 -1.40 -7.76 6.24
CA PHE A 51 -2.07 -8.21 7.45
C PHE A 51 -1.81 -7.30 8.66
N ALA A 52 -1.42 -6.03 8.44
CA ALA A 52 -1.22 -5.08 9.53
C ALA A 52 -2.52 -4.54 10.14
N ASP A 53 -3.61 -4.58 9.38
CA ASP A 53 -4.90 -4.01 9.79
C ASP A 53 -6.08 -4.76 9.17
N LEU A 54 -7.23 -4.62 9.82
CA LEU A 54 -8.44 -5.34 9.47
C LEU A 54 -8.97 -4.93 8.09
N LEU A 55 -9.01 -3.64 7.77
CA LEU A 55 -9.52 -3.16 6.47
C LEU A 55 -8.72 -3.75 5.29
N THR A 56 -7.39 -3.76 5.39
CA THR A 56 -6.53 -4.33 4.35
C THR A 56 -6.70 -5.84 4.28
N THR A 57 -6.77 -6.53 5.43
CA THR A 57 -6.93 -7.99 5.52
C THR A 57 -8.24 -8.44 4.89
N THR A 58 -9.36 -7.81 5.26
CA THR A 58 -10.68 -8.05 4.68
C THR A 58 -10.71 -7.78 3.18
N ARG A 59 -9.94 -6.78 2.71
CA ARG A 59 -9.84 -6.51 1.27
C ARG A 59 -9.13 -7.62 0.52
N VAL A 60 -7.99 -8.09 1.02
CA VAL A 60 -7.18 -9.08 0.28
C VAL A 60 -7.75 -10.49 0.40
N LEU A 61 -8.35 -10.86 1.53
CA LEU A 61 -8.90 -12.20 1.76
C LEU A 61 -10.39 -12.33 1.39
N GLY A 62 -11.06 -11.25 1.03
CA GLY A 62 -12.50 -11.23 0.80
C GLY A 62 -13.30 -10.93 2.07
N ARG A 63 -14.59 -10.64 1.90
CA ARG A 63 -15.46 -10.13 2.98
C ARG A 63 -16.23 -11.21 3.75
N GLU A 64 -16.31 -12.41 3.21
CA GLU A 64 -17.21 -13.48 3.70
C GLU A 64 -17.00 -13.83 5.17
N ASN A 65 -15.75 -14.02 5.59
CA ASN A 65 -15.41 -14.43 6.96
C ASN A 65 -15.05 -13.25 7.87
N PHE A 66 -15.38 -12.01 7.51
CA PHE A 66 -15.02 -10.80 8.24
C PHE A 66 -16.25 -9.99 8.62
N PRO A 67 -16.19 -9.19 9.69
CA PRO A 67 -17.31 -8.32 10.04
C PRO A 67 -17.52 -7.27 8.96
N SER A 68 -18.77 -6.87 8.76
CA SER A 68 -19.08 -5.74 7.88
C SER A 68 -18.40 -4.48 8.41
N LEU A 69 -17.53 -3.88 7.59
CA LEU A 69 -16.84 -2.64 7.93
C LEU A 69 -17.70 -1.46 7.49
N TYR A 70 -18.19 -0.68 8.45
CA TYR A 70 -19.11 0.42 8.19
C TYR A 70 -18.37 1.70 7.80
N GLY A 71 -17.36 2.08 8.59
CA GLY A 71 -16.65 3.34 8.40
C GLY A 71 -15.27 3.40 9.02
N LEU A 72 -14.45 4.34 8.56
CA LEU A 72 -13.11 4.59 9.06
C LEU A 72 -12.94 6.06 9.45
N ALA A 73 -12.62 6.30 10.72
CA ALA A 73 -12.23 7.62 11.19
C ALA A 73 -10.86 8.00 10.60
N VAL A 74 -10.83 9.13 9.89
CA VAL A 74 -9.61 9.71 9.30
C VAL A 74 -9.47 11.16 9.71
N THR A 75 -8.23 11.62 9.79
CA THR A 75 -7.87 13.00 10.16
C THR A 75 -7.21 13.77 9.02
N VAL A 76 -6.66 13.05 8.04
CA VAL A 76 -6.08 13.64 6.82
C VAL A 76 -7.21 14.22 5.96
N GLY A 77 -7.12 15.52 5.65
CA GLY A 77 -8.20 16.24 4.98
C GLY A 77 -9.24 16.86 5.90
N GLY A 78 -9.10 16.70 7.22
CA GLY A 78 -10.12 17.07 8.19
C GLY A 78 -10.72 15.82 8.84
N ARG A 79 -11.10 15.97 10.12
CA ARG A 79 -11.60 14.87 10.93
C ARG A 79 -13.00 14.47 10.49
N ARG A 80 -13.15 13.22 10.05
CA ARG A 80 -14.42 12.65 9.59
C ARG A 80 -14.38 11.13 9.63
N ILE A 81 -15.54 10.51 9.46
CA ILE A 81 -15.66 9.07 9.30
C ILE A 81 -16.04 8.80 7.85
N VAL A 82 -15.16 8.11 7.12
CA VAL A 82 -15.36 7.75 5.72
C VAL A 82 -16.12 6.43 5.66
N PRO A 83 -17.27 6.36 4.97
CA PRO A 83 -17.97 5.09 4.74
C PRO A 83 -17.11 4.09 3.96
N LEU A 84 -17.19 2.82 4.35
CA LEU A 84 -16.47 1.70 3.71
C LEU A 84 -17.39 0.75 2.92
N ALA A 85 -18.69 0.79 3.18
CA ALA A 85 -19.68 -0.03 2.49
C ALA A 85 -20.13 0.61 1.17
N GLY A 86 -19.51 0.20 0.05
CA GLY A 86 -19.92 0.58 -1.30
C GLY A 86 -19.79 2.08 -1.60
N ALA A 87 -20.37 2.53 -2.72
CA ALA A 87 -20.36 3.91 -3.19
C ALA A 87 -21.27 4.85 -2.36
N ALA A 88 -21.28 4.68 -1.03
CA ALA A 88 -22.07 5.51 -0.15
C ALA A 88 -21.50 6.95 -0.11
N PRO A 89 -22.35 7.98 -0.20
CA PRO A 89 -21.91 9.36 -0.02
C PRO A 89 -21.33 9.57 1.38
N GLU A 90 -20.50 10.60 1.55
CA GLU A 90 -20.04 10.97 2.89
C GLU A 90 -21.24 11.25 3.80
N LEU A 91 -21.34 10.50 4.90
CA LEU A 91 -22.42 10.63 5.87
C LEU A 91 -22.12 11.78 6.84
N THR A 92 -23.12 12.62 7.10
CA THR A 92 -23.03 13.59 8.18
C THR A 92 -23.07 12.88 9.54
N ALA A 93 -22.75 13.59 10.62
CA ALA A 93 -22.80 13.00 11.95
C ALA A 93 -24.20 12.51 12.34
N LYS A 94 -25.26 13.17 11.85
CA LYS A 94 -26.66 12.74 12.06
C LYS A 94 -27.01 11.50 11.23
N ASP A 95 -26.50 11.44 9.99
CA ASP A 95 -26.70 10.26 9.14
C ASP A 95 -26.02 9.03 9.74
N TRP A 96 -24.83 9.20 10.34
CA TRP A 96 -24.17 8.14 11.10
C TRP A 96 -25.03 7.62 12.26
N LEU A 97 -25.66 8.50 13.06
CA LEU A 97 -26.53 8.04 14.14
C LEU A 97 -27.74 7.26 13.61
N THR A 98 -28.34 7.72 12.50
CA THR A 98 -29.46 7.05 11.85
C THR A 98 -29.04 5.66 11.36
N PHE A 99 -27.91 5.59 10.64
CA PHE A 99 -27.32 4.34 10.20
C PHE A 99 -27.03 3.38 11.35
N LEU A 100 -26.47 3.87 12.46
CA LEU A 100 -26.19 3.03 13.64
C LEU A 100 -27.47 2.50 14.29
N ARG A 101 -28.56 3.27 14.33
CA ARG A 101 -29.87 2.78 14.81
C ARG A 101 -30.42 1.67 13.91
N GLU A 102 -30.31 1.82 12.59
CA GLU A 102 -30.73 0.81 11.61
C GLU A 102 -29.92 -0.49 11.74
N ARG A 103 -28.65 -0.39 12.14
CA ARG A 103 -27.76 -1.54 12.35
C ARG A 103 -27.74 -2.09 13.77
N ASN A 104 -28.62 -1.61 14.65
CA ASN A 104 -28.67 -1.95 16.08
C ASN A 104 -27.36 -1.66 16.84
N GLY A 105 -26.54 -0.74 16.34
CA GLY A 105 -25.27 -0.34 16.92
C GLY A 105 -24.05 -0.75 16.08
N CYS A 106 -22.88 -0.71 16.70
CA CYS A 106 -21.61 -1.09 16.10
C CYS A 106 -20.52 -1.30 17.16
N TRP A 107 -19.41 -1.90 16.72
CA TRP A 107 -18.15 -1.89 17.44
C TRP A 107 -17.18 -0.87 16.90
N ILE A 108 -16.38 -0.33 17.81
CA ILE A 108 -15.39 0.69 17.49
C ILE A 108 -14.04 0.30 18.07
N LEU A 109 -13.05 0.11 17.21
CA LEU A 109 -11.69 -0.26 17.60
C LEU A 109 -10.64 0.26 16.59
N PRO A 110 -9.35 0.32 16.98
CA PRO A 110 -8.30 0.64 16.02
C PRO A 110 -8.29 -0.33 14.84
N ASN A 111 -8.10 0.20 13.63
CA ASN A 111 -7.93 -0.59 12.42
C ASN A 111 -6.64 -1.44 12.50
N GLU A 112 -5.53 -0.81 12.87
CA GLU A 112 -4.23 -1.47 12.98
C GLU A 112 -4.20 -2.47 14.13
N HIS A 113 -3.88 -3.72 13.83
CA HIS A 113 -3.80 -4.78 14.84
C HIS A 113 -2.73 -4.49 15.90
N ARG A 114 -1.67 -3.73 15.55
CA ARG A 114 -0.58 -3.32 16.45
C ARG A 114 -0.82 -2.00 17.18
N ALA A 115 -1.97 -1.35 16.97
CA ALA A 115 -2.32 -0.13 17.69
C ALA A 115 -2.84 -0.42 19.10
N LYS A 116 -2.63 0.54 20.00
CA LYS A 116 -3.22 0.50 21.33
C LYS A 116 -4.59 1.17 21.25
N GLY A 117 -5.65 0.46 21.61
CA GLY A 117 -6.99 1.04 21.75
C GLY A 117 -7.88 0.14 22.57
N ARG A 118 -8.99 0.71 23.03
CA ARG A 118 -10.09 0.03 23.72
C ARG A 118 -11.15 -0.28 22.68
N LEU A 119 -11.81 -1.43 22.78
CA LEU A 119 -13.06 -1.69 22.09
C LEU A 119 -14.18 -0.88 22.77
N TYR A 120 -14.87 -0.04 22.01
CA TYR A 120 -16.13 0.57 22.43
C TYR A 120 -17.30 -0.12 21.75
N ARG A 121 -18.42 -0.20 22.46
CA ARG A 121 -19.65 -0.81 21.95
C ARG A 121 -20.74 0.23 21.92
N ILE A 122 -21.29 0.46 20.73
CA ILE A 122 -22.56 1.17 20.58
C ILE A 122 -23.63 0.12 20.40
N SER A 123 -24.65 0.10 21.24
CA SER A 123 -25.81 -0.79 21.13
C SER A 123 -27.11 0.02 21.12
N ARG A 124 -28.21 -0.60 20.71
CA ARG A 124 -29.54 0.03 20.67
C ARG A 124 -30.46 -0.53 21.76
N GLN A 125 -31.21 0.35 22.43
CA GLN A 125 -32.33 -0.02 23.31
C GLN A 125 -33.52 0.90 23.00
N GLY A 126 -34.56 0.37 22.36
CA GLY A 126 -35.66 1.19 21.84
C GLY A 126 -35.14 2.18 20.79
N GLU A 127 -35.40 3.47 20.96
CA GLU A 127 -34.91 4.53 20.05
C GLU A 127 -33.53 5.10 20.46
N MET A 128 -33.01 4.70 21.63
CA MET A 128 -31.77 5.21 22.20
C MET A 128 -30.58 4.35 21.80
N LEU A 129 -29.42 5.00 21.68
CA LEU A 129 -28.12 4.36 21.53
C LEU A 129 -27.34 4.45 22.85
N LEU A 130 -26.69 3.35 23.22
CA LEU A 130 -25.89 3.24 24.43
C LEU A 130 -24.42 3.10 24.06
N LEU A 131 -23.55 3.86 24.72
CA LEU A 131 -22.10 3.71 24.60
C LEU A 131 -21.59 2.91 25.82
N ASP A 132 -21.07 1.72 25.58
CA ASP A 132 -20.65 0.76 26.61
C ASP A 132 -21.74 0.51 27.67
N GLY A 133 -23.00 0.47 27.24
CA GLY A 133 -24.17 0.26 28.12
C GLY A 133 -24.65 1.51 28.88
N ALA A 134 -23.99 2.66 28.73
CA ALA A 134 -24.49 3.93 29.24
C ALA A 134 -25.34 4.63 28.16
N GLU A 135 -26.55 5.04 28.49
CA GLU A 135 -27.38 5.86 27.61
C GLU A 135 -26.64 7.14 27.23
N GLN A 136 -26.74 7.55 25.96
CA GLN A 136 -26.16 8.78 25.45
C GLN A 136 -27.21 9.57 24.67
N THR A 137 -27.12 10.89 24.76
CA THR A 137 -27.83 11.77 23.82
C THR A 137 -27.14 11.77 22.46
N ASP A 138 -27.88 12.14 21.40
CA ASP A 138 -27.33 12.29 20.05
C ASP A 138 -26.15 13.26 20.02
N ALA A 139 -26.20 14.34 20.80
CA ALA A 139 -25.12 15.32 20.87
C ALA A 139 -23.83 14.73 21.47
N GLU A 140 -23.96 13.91 22.52
CA GLU A 140 -22.82 13.23 23.15
C GLU A 140 -22.19 12.20 22.22
N LEU A 141 -23.01 11.39 21.53
CA LEU A 141 -22.52 10.42 20.54
C LEU A 141 -21.85 11.11 19.35
N ILE A 142 -22.42 12.19 18.84
CA ILE A 142 -21.79 12.97 17.76
C ILE A 142 -20.44 13.53 18.23
N ALA A 143 -20.37 14.06 19.45
CA ALA A 143 -19.11 14.55 20.02
C ALA A 143 -18.08 13.42 20.16
N PHE A 144 -18.50 12.23 20.59
CA PHE A 144 -17.66 11.04 20.69
C PHE A 144 -17.13 10.58 19.32
N LEU A 145 -18.01 10.45 18.32
CA LEU A 145 -17.65 10.05 16.95
C LEU A 145 -16.66 11.06 16.33
N ASN A 146 -16.87 12.36 16.55
CA ASN A 146 -15.95 13.41 16.13
C ASN A 146 -14.63 13.43 16.91
N GLN A 147 -14.50 12.64 17.97
CA GLN A 147 -13.29 12.50 18.77
C GLN A 147 -12.57 11.16 18.58
N LEU A 148 -13.02 10.32 17.64
CA LEU A 148 -12.35 9.05 17.31
C LEU A 148 -10.96 9.26 16.73
N PRO A 149 -9.91 8.60 17.25
CA PRO A 149 -8.55 8.69 16.71
C PRO A 149 -8.47 8.35 15.22
N ASP A 150 -7.42 8.84 14.57
CA ASP A 150 -7.10 8.44 13.19
C ASP A 150 -6.98 6.92 13.09
N GLN A 151 -7.48 6.34 11.99
CA GLN A 151 -7.47 4.89 11.73
C GLN A 151 -8.29 4.09 12.76
N THR A 152 -9.45 4.60 13.19
CA THR A 152 -10.41 3.84 14.02
C THR A 152 -11.55 3.34 13.14
N LEU A 153 -11.87 2.05 13.21
CA LEU A 153 -12.97 1.43 12.48
C LEU A 153 -14.27 1.49 13.27
N LEU A 154 -15.37 1.67 12.53
CA LEU A 154 -16.72 1.31 12.93
C LEU A 154 -17.08 0.04 12.15
N LEU A 155 -17.48 -1.01 12.85
CA LEU A 155 -17.82 -2.29 12.24
C LEU A 155 -18.99 -2.98 12.94
N GLU A 156 -19.49 -4.01 12.31
CA GLU A 156 -20.61 -4.82 12.78
C GLU A 156 -20.47 -5.31 14.22
N HIS A 157 -21.59 -5.38 14.93
CA HIS A 157 -21.65 -6.04 16.22
C HIS A 157 -21.48 -7.55 16.02
N ILE A 158 -20.50 -8.16 16.69
CA ILE A 158 -20.28 -9.60 16.60
C ILE A 158 -20.76 -10.25 17.89
N GLU A 159 -21.78 -11.09 17.77
CA GLU A 159 -22.36 -11.86 18.87
C GLU A 159 -21.73 -13.26 18.90
N PRO A 160 -20.97 -13.60 19.97
CA PRO A 160 -20.44 -14.94 20.13
C PRO A 160 -21.57 -15.95 20.34
N ALA A 161 -21.41 -17.15 19.80
CA ALA A 161 -22.32 -18.25 20.07
C ALA A 161 -22.24 -18.64 21.56
N GLY A 162 -23.39 -18.66 22.23
CA GLY A 162 -23.46 -18.90 23.68
C GLY A 162 -22.97 -20.29 24.10
N ASP A 163 -22.93 -21.26 23.18
CA ASP A 163 -22.49 -22.63 23.41
C ASP A 163 -20.96 -22.83 23.25
N ALA A 164 -20.28 -21.96 22.50
CA ALA A 164 -18.89 -22.16 22.10
C ALA A 164 -17.92 -22.15 23.29
N CYS A 165 -18.05 -21.15 24.16
CA CYS A 165 -17.25 -21.03 25.39
C CYS A 165 -18.00 -20.17 26.43
N PRO A 166 -18.98 -20.75 27.15
CA PRO A 166 -19.89 -20.02 28.06
C PRO A 166 -19.20 -19.38 29.26
N GLU A 167 -17.97 -19.81 29.57
CA GLU A 167 -17.16 -19.35 30.71
C GLU A 167 -16.48 -18.01 30.43
N ALA A 168 -16.40 -17.60 29.16
CA ALA A 168 -15.77 -16.38 28.72
C ALA A 168 -16.82 -15.31 28.41
N GLU A 169 -16.57 -14.06 28.81
CA GLU A 169 -17.44 -12.94 28.47
C GLU A 169 -17.31 -12.57 26.98
N PHE A 170 -16.12 -12.73 26.39
CA PHE A 170 -15.93 -12.57 24.96
C PHE A 170 -14.93 -13.59 24.40
N PRO A 171 -15.39 -14.79 24.01
CA PRO A 171 -14.52 -15.85 23.54
C PRO A 171 -14.02 -15.62 22.12
N VAL A 172 -12.70 -15.70 21.96
CA VAL A 172 -12.00 -15.66 20.68
C VAL A 172 -11.19 -16.95 20.55
N LEU A 173 -11.40 -17.66 19.45
CA LEU A 173 -10.63 -18.82 19.06
C LEU A 173 -9.33 -18.38 18.39
N HIS A 174 -8.19 -18.82 18.92
CA HIS A 174 -6.88 -18.61 18.32
C HIS A 174 -6.39 -19.92 17.71
N TYR A 175 -6.34 -19.95 16.37
CA TYR A 175 -5.86 -21.06 15.57
C TYR A 175 -4.56 -20.65 14.86
N ALA A 176 -3.49 -21.44 14.97
CA ALA A 176 -2.24 -21.12 14.27
C ALA A 176 -1.58 -22.32 13.57
N LEU A 177 -1.07 -22.04 12.37
CA LEU A 177 -0.32 -22.96 11.54
C LEU A 177 1.14 -22.51 11.40
N LEU A 178 2.03 -23.50 11.33
CA LEU A 178 3.41 -23.35 10.90
C LEU A 178 3.59 -24.03 9.54
N ARG A 179 4.01 -23.27 8.54
CA ARG A 179 4.32 -23.78 7.20
C ARG A 179 5.81 -24.10 7.07
N ARG A 180 6.10 -25.28 6.52
CA ARG A 180 7.45 -25.73 6.16
C ARG A 180 7.40 -26.31 4.77
N GLU A 181 8.01 -25.61 3.81
CA GLU A 181 7.92 -26.00 2.40
C GLU A 181 6.45 -26.22 2.02
N CYS A 182 6.04 -27.38 1.51
CA CYS A 182 4.65 -27.64 1.12
C CYS A 182 3.75 -28.12 2.28
N GLU A 183 4.29 -28.34 3.48
CA GLU A 183 3.55 -28.88 4.62
C GLU A 183 3.12 -27.79 5.61
N THR A 184 1.98 -28.00 6.25
CA THR A 184 1.47 -27.16 7.34
C THR A 184 1.24 -28.00 8.58
N GLU A 185 1.76 -27.54 9.72
CA GLU A 185 1.56 -28.14 11.05
C GLU A 185 0.67 -27.20 11.87
N GLU A 186 -0.40 -27.72 12.46
CA GLU A 186 -1.14 -26.99 13.50
C GLU A 186 -0.27 -26.90 14.77
N ILE A 187 -0.03 -25.69 15.25
CA ILE A 187 0.85 -25.44 16.39
C ILE A 187 0.15 -24.82 17.60
N LEU A 188 -1.06 -24.31 17.40
CA LEU A 188 -1.87 -23.70 18.45
C LEU A 188 -3.36 -23.80 18.12
N LEU A 189 -4.15 -24.19 19.12
CA LEU A 189 -5.60 -24.14 19.13
C LEU A 189 -6.05 -23.90 20.58
N GLN A 190 -6.51 -22.69 20.89
CA GLN A 190 -6.93 -22.32 22.24
C GLN A 190 -8.04 -21.26 22.26
N TRP A 191 -8.75 -21.19 23.39
CA TRP A 191 -9.69 -20.12 23.70
C TRP A 191 -9.01 -18.96 24.44
N GLU A 192 -9.34 -17.75 24.01
CA GLU A 192 -8.93 -16.50 24.64
C GLU A 192 -10.17 -15.70 25.03
N ASP A 193 -10.25 -15.28 26.28
CA ASP A 193 -11.29 -14.37 26.73
C ASP A 193 -10.79 -12.93 26.69
N HIS A 194 -11.44 -12.10 25.87
CA HIS A 194 -11.17 -10.67 25.80
C HIS A 194 -12.29 -9.83 26.42
N GLY A 195 -13.16 -10.44 27.23
CA GLY A 195 -14.33 -9.81 27.81
C GLY A 195 -14.06 -8.83 28.95
N ASN A 196 -12.84 -8.78 29.52
CA ASN A 196 -12.50 -7.89 30.64
C ASN A 196 -13.06 -6.45 30.48
N LYS A 197 -13.21 -5.67 31.58
CA LYS A 197 -13.79 -4.29 31.61
C LYS A 197 -13.27 -3.29 30.55
N LYS A 198 -12.26 -3.63 29.74
CA LYS A 198 -11.68 -2.85 28.65
C LYS A 198 -12.01 -3.37 27.23
N GLY A 199 -12.76 -4.48 27.08
CA GLY A 199 -13.14 -5.07 25.79
C GLY A 199 -11.99 -5.72 24.99
N TYR A 200 -12.25 -6.06 23.72
CA TYR A 200 -11.29 -6.76 22.84
C TYR A 200 -9.97 -6.00 22.67
N SER A 201 -8.86 -6.68 22.94
CA SER A 201 -7.50 -6.19 22.69
C SER A 201 -6.60 -7.34 22.24
N PRO A 202 -6.01 -7.29 21.03
CA PRO A 202 -5.24 -8.39 20.45
C PRO A 202 -3.94 -8.76 21.21
N PHE A 203 -3.62 -8.04 22.28
CA PHE A 203 -2.42 -8.23 23.09
C PHE A 203 -2.74 -8.22 24.60
N SER A 204 -4.00 -8.44 24.96
CA SER A 204 -4.46 -8.45 26.35
C SER A 204 -5.71 -9.30 26.47
N PHE A 205 -5.51 -10.59 26.72
CA PHE A 205 -6.55 -11.58 26.95
C PHE A 205 -6.19 -12.44 28.17
N SER A 206 -7.19 -13.13 28.70
CA SER A 206 -7.00 -14.27 29.61
C SER A 206 -7.17 -15.57 28.82
N THR A 207 -6.30 -16.54 29.06
CA THR A 207 -6.49 -17.89 28.52
C THR A 207 -7.63 -18.58 29.26
N VAL A 208 -8.48 -19.30 28.52
CA VAL A 208 -9.53 -20.13 29.11
C VAL A 208 -9.03 -21.58 29.14
N ASP A 209 -9.20 -22.28 30.27
CA ASP A 209 -8.69 -23.64 30.43
C ASP A 209 -9.46 -24.68 29.59
N ARG A 210 -10.64 -24.32 29.08
CA ARG A 210 -11.44 -25.12 28.15
C ARG A 210 -10.69 -25.36 26.84
N LYS A 211 -10.69 -26.60 26.36
CA LYS A 211 -10.16 -26.92 25.03
C LYS A 211 -11.23 -26.68 23.95
N PRO A 212 -10.89 -26.06 22.81
CA PRO A 212 -11.79 -26.02 21.66
C PRO A 212 -12.17 -27.42 21.17
N ASP A 213 -13.44 -27.62 20.83
CA ASP A 213 -13.90 -28.87 20.24
C ASP A 213 -13.50 -28.94 18.77
N ARG A 214 -12.68 -29.93 18.41
CA ARG A 214 -12.20 -30.13 17.05
C ARG A 214 -13.26 -30.71 16.11
N GLN A 215 -14.34 -31.26 16.67
CA GLN A 215 -15.44 -31.81 15.87
C GLN A 215 -16.48 -30.75 15.52
N ASP A 216 -16.45 -29.58 16.18
CA ASP A 216 -17.28 -28.44 15.85
C ASP A 216 -16.97 -27.93 14.43
N ASP A 217 -18.00 -27.84 13.59
CA ASP A 217 -17.89 -27.38 12.21
C ASP A 217 -17.32 -25.97 12.09
N ARG A 218 -17.64 -25.09 13.05
CA ARG A 218 -17.16 -23.70 13.08
C ARG A 218 -15.65 -23.67 13.36
N VAL A 219 -15.17 -24.51 14.27
CA VAL A 219 -13.72 -24.67 14.56
C VAL A 219 -12.98 -25.24 13.34
N ARG A 220 -13.56 -26.26 12.67
CA ARG A 220 -13.02 -26.78 11.41
C ARG A 220 -12.99 -25.70 10.31
N GLY A 221 -14.02 -24.86 10.23
CA GLY A 221 -14.11 -23.73 9.32
C GLY A 221 -12.96 -22.75 9.49
N VAL A 222 -12.65 -22.36 10.73
CA VAL A 222 -11.49 -21.50 11.05
C VAL A 222 -10.17 -22.16 10.61
N GLY A 223 -10.01 -23.47 10.86
CA GLY A 223 -8.84 -24.23 10.41
C GLY A 223 -8.69 -24.26 8.88
N ASN A 224 -9.79 -24.51 8.15
CA ASN A 224 -9.83 -24.51 6.69
C ASN A 224 -9.47 -23.13 6.12
N PHE A 225 -9.98 -22.06 6.74
CA PHE A 225 -9.64 -20.69 6.37
C PHE A 225 -8.15 -20.39 6.56
N ALA A 226 -7.56 -20.82 7.69
CA ALA A 226 -6.12 -20.69 7.92
C ALA A 226 -5.29 -21.45 6.86
N GLN A 227 -5.73 -22.66 6.48
CA GLN A 227 -5.09 -23.45 5.42
C GLN A 227 -5.18 -22.77 4.05
N GLU A 228 -6.31 -22.14 3.73
CA GLU A 228 -6.47 -21.37 2.50
C GLU A 228 -5.48 -20.21 2.42
N ILE A 229 -5.32 -19.46 3.52
CA ILE A 229 -4.33 -18.37 3.61
C ILE A 229 -2.92 -18.93 3.39
N ALA A 230 -2.56 -20.05 4.04
CA ALA A 230 -1.25 -20.68 3.89
C ALA A 230 -0.96 -21.14 2.45
N ARG A 231 -1.99 -21.58 1.71
CA ARG A 231 -1.91 -21.93 0.29
C ARG A 231 -1.78 -20.70 -0.61
N ARG A 232 -2.53 -19.63 -0.31
CA ARG A 232 -2.52 -18.39 -1.10
C ARG A 232 -1.22 -17.59 -0.93
N TYR A 233 -0.63 -17.63 0.27
CA TYR A 233 0.60 -16.94 0.63
C TYR A 233 1.68 -17.94 1.10
N PRO A 234 2.22 -18.76 0.18
CA PRO A 234 3.22 -19.78 0.53
C PRO A 234 4.52 -19.18 1.10
N GLU A 235 4.80 -17.90 0.87
CA GLU A 235 5.92 -17.20 1.48
C GLU A 235 5.77 -17.01 3.00
N MET A 236 4.55 -17.18 3.54
CA MET A 236 4.23 -16.93 4.94
C MET A 236 4.47 -18.19 5.80
N PRO A 237 5.52 -18.20 6.66
CA PRO A 237 5.85 -19.37 7.47
C PRO A 237 4.89 -19.59 8.64
N TYR A 238 4.15 -18.58 9.08
CA TYR A 238 3.21 -18.67 10.21
C TYR A 238 1.91 -17.99 9.83
N VAL A 239 0.80 -18.68 10.06
CA VAL A 239 -0.55 -18.15 9.86
C VAL A 239 -1.31 -18.27 11.17
N GLY A 240 -1.53 -17.14 11.84
CA GLY A 240 -2.43 -17.06 13.00
C GLY A 240 -3.77 -16.48 12.60
N VAL A 241 -4.86 -17.11 13.02
CA VAL A 241 -6.24 -16.65 12.82
C VAL A 241 -6.92 -16.52 14.17
N ASN A 242 -7.43 -15.32 14.45
CA ASN A 242 -8.23 -15.05 15.62
C ASN A 242 -9.69 -14.83 15.17
N ALA A 243 -10.60 -15.71 15.60
CA ALA A 243 -11.98 -15.70 15.16
C ALA A 243 -12.96 -15.85 16.33
N VAL A 244 -14.12 -15.22 16.21
CA VAL A 244 -15.26 -15.43 17.11
C VAL A 244 -16.18 -16.45 16.47
N LEU A 245 -16.58 -17.49 17.19
CA LEU A 245 -17.59 -18.42 16.67
C LEU A 245 -18.97 -17.78 16.86
N THR A 246 -19.77 -17.78 15.80
CA THR A 246 -21.15 -17.28 15.79
C THR A 246 -22.12 -18.45 15.70
N GLU A 247 -23.43 -18.22 15.83
CA GLU A 247 -24.42 -19.30 15.75
C GLU A 247 -24.31 -20.08 14.43
N ASP A 248 -24.12 -19.37 13.31
CA ASP A 248 -24.10 -19.95 11.97
C ASP A 248 -22.69 -20.18 11.38
N GLY A 249 -21.61 -19.86 12.13
CA GLY A 249 -20.26 -19.92 11.56
C GLY A 249 -19.18 -19.29 12.43
N PHE A 250 -18.36 -18.44 11.81
CA PHE A 250 -17.31 -17.70 12.50
C PHE A 250 -17.02 -16.35 11.82
N THR A 251 -16.53 -15.41 12.62
CA THR A 251 -16.09 -14.09 12.17
C THR A 251 -14.64 -13.86 12.56
N VAL A 252 -13.78 -13.65 11.57
CA VAL A 252 -12.35 -13.39 11.74
C VAL A 252 -12.15 -11.94 12.14
N LEU A 253 -11.47 -11.74 13.27
CA LEU A 253 -11.09 -10.43 13.77
C LEU A 253 -9.67 -10.03 13.31
N ARG A 254 -8.82 -11.02 13.04
CA ARG A 254 -7.41 -10.79 12.73
C ARG A 254 -6.74 -12.00 12.09
N VAL A 255 -5.80 -11.69 11.19
CA VAL A 255 -4.75 -12.61 10.73
C VAL A 255 -3.39 -12.09 11.22
N ASP A 256 -2.55 -12.94 11.81
CA ASP A 256 -1.23 -12.58 12.30
C ASP A 256 -0.11 -13.38 11.61
N THR A 257 1.04 -12.72 11.47
CA THR A 257 2.23 -13.24 10.80
C THR A 257 3.29 -13.76 11.78
N GLY A 258 2.93 -13.93 13.07
CA GLY A 258 3.74 -14.57 14.11
C GLY A 258 4.21 -13.65 15.23
N THR A 259 3.77 -12.39 15.28
CA THR A 259 4.09 -11.47 16.39
C THR A 259 3.35 -11.86 17.67
N GLU A 260 2.15 -12.44 17.55
CA GLU A 260 1.30 -12.81 18.70
C GLU A 260 1.83 -13.99 19.50
N LEU A 261 2.75 -14.80 18.94
CA LEU A 261 3.46 -15.85 19.68
C LEU A 261 4.15 -15.34 20.95
N ALA A 262 4.47 -14.05 21.04
CA ALA A 262 5.00 -13.46 22.26
C ALA A 262 3.98 -13.38 23.41
N TRP A 263 2.68 -13.49 23.14
CA TRP A 263 1.60 -13.49 24.13
C TRP A 263 1.08 -14.89 24.47
N VAL A 264 1.44 -15.91 23.71
CA VAL A 264 1.15 -17.31 24.05
C VAL A 264 1.97 -17.71 25.27
N HIS A 265 1.28 -18.03 26.38
CA HIS A 265 1.92 -18.44 27.62
C HIS A 265 1.09 -19.50 28.37
N PRO A 266 1.68 -20.65 28.73
CA PRO A 266 3.07 -21.05 28.47
C PRO A 266 3.32 -21.36 26.98
N LEU A 267 4.55 -21.12 26.47
CA LEU A 267 4.89 -21.55 25.11
C LEU A 267 5.02 -23.08 25.05
N THR A 268 4.17 -23.70 24.24
CA THR A 268 4.30 -25.11 23.84
C THR A 268 5.58 -25.33 23.03
N ASP A 269 6.03 -26.58 22.92
CA ASP A 269 7.23 -26.90 22.13
C ASP A 269 7.06 -26.57 20.65
N SER A 270 5.86 -26.78 20.09
CA SER A 270 5.53 -26.39 18.72
C SER A 270 5.62 -24.87 18.52
N CYS A 271 5.08 -24.08 19.46
CA CYS A 271 5.22 -22.62 19.44
C CYS A 271 6.68 -22.16 19.58
N ARG A 272 7.52 -22.87 20.37
CA ARG A 272 8.96 -22.57 20.45
C ARG A 272 9.68 -22.84 19.13
N ARG A 273 9.38 -23.96 18.45
CA ARG A 273 9.93 -24.26 17.12
C ARG A 273 9.53 -23.20 16.10
N ALA A 274 8.26 -22.81 16.08
CA ALA A 274 7.77 -21.73 15.24
C ALA A 274 8.52 -20.43 15.50
N ALA A 275 8.65 -20.02 16.76
CA ALA A 275 9.43 -18.85 17.15
C ALA A 275 10.89 -18.90 16.69
N GLN A 276 11.55 -20.07 16.74
CA GLN A 276 12.92 -20.24 16.26
C GLN A 276 13.04 -20.03 14.74
N ILE A 277 12.15 -20.65 13.96
CA ILE A 277 12.08 -20.46 12.51
C ILE A 277 11.81 -18.98 12.20
N LEU A 278 10.85 -18.39 12.92
CA LEU A 278 10.47 -17.01 12.70
C LEU A 278 11.60 -16.02 13.01
N CYS A 279 12.49 -16.38 13.92
CA CYS A 279 13.61 -15.54 14.35
C CYS A 279 14.95 -15.85 13.64
N GLY A 280 15.00 -16.86 12.76
CA GLY A 280 16.20 -17.30 12.03
C GLY A 280 16.70 -16.29 10.98
N GLY A 281 17.92 -16.49 10.45
CA GLY A 281 18.41 -15.77 9.26
C GLY A 281 19.03 -14.38 9.49
N ARG A 282 19.69 -14.12 10.63
CA ARG A 282 20.20 -12.78 10.97
C ARG A 282 21.65 -12.57 10.57
N LYS A 283 21.96 -11.40 9.99
CA LYS A 283 23.31 -10.83 10.02
C LYS A 283 23.53 -10.10 11.34
N LYS A 284 24.68 -10.32 11.99
CA LYS A 284 25.12 -9.49 13.13
C LYS A 284 25.44 -8.08 12.60
N ASN A 285 24.93 -7.05 13.28
CA ASN A 285 25.22 -5.67 12.93
C ASN A 285 26.71 -5.36 13.14
N THR A 286 27.33 -4.68 12.19
CA THR A 286 28.68 -4.12 12.34
C THR A 286 28.62 -2.75 13.03
N LEU A 287 29.74 -2.28 13.58
CA LEU A 287 29.84 -0.93 14.17
C LEU A 287 29.52 0.18 13.16
N LYS A 288 29.87 -0.03 11.88
CA LYS A 288 29.56 0.90 10.78
C LYS A 288 28.05 1.06 10.58
N ASP A 289 27.29 -0.03 10.72
CA ASP A 289 25.83 -0.04 10.60
C ASP A 289 25.17 0.76 11.71
N VAL A 290 25.73 0.71 12.92
CA VAL A 290 25.22 1.48 14.08
C VAL A 290 25.32 2.98 13.83
N PHE A 291 26.48 3.49 13.40
CA PHE A 291 26.65 4.92 13.10
C PHE A 291 25.79 5.39 11.92
N ALA A 292 25.64 4.57 10.88
CA ALA A 292 24.75 4.88 9.76
C ALA A 292 23.29 5.06 10.24
N ARG A 293 22.83 4.19 11.16
CA ARG A 293 21.48 4.22 11.70
C ARG A 293 21.25 5.40 12.65
N ILE A 294 22.23 5.80 13.45
CA ILE A 294 22.17 7.04 14.25
C ILE A 294 21.96 8.26 13.35
N ARG A 295 22.75 8.35 12.27
CA ARG A 295 22.63 9.45 11.30
C ARG A 295 21.27 9.44 10.62
N ALA A 296 20.82 8.28 10.15
CA ALA A 296 19.51 8.13 9.53
C ALA A 296 18.36 8.50 10.49
N TYR A 297 18.42 8.05 11.74
CA TYR A 297 17.43 8.38 12.77
C TYR A 297 17.38 9.87 13.07
N THR A 298 18.54 10.48 13.34
CA THR A 298 18.63 11.91 13.67
C THR A 298 18.11 12.75 12.51
N PHE A 299 18.41 12.34 11.27
CA PHE A 299 17.88 12.98 10.08
C PHE A 299 16.36 12.83 9.98
N ALA A 300 15.82 11.61 10.12
CA ALA A 300 14.39 11.35 10.04
C ALA A 300 13.60 12.15 11.10
N TRP A 301 14.13 12.23 12.33
CA TRP A 301 13.55 13.06 13.39
C TRP A 301 13.53 14.55 13.01
N ARG A 302 14.62 15.08 12.45
CA ARG A 302 14.69 16.48 11.97
C ARG A 302 13.72 16.75 10.81
N ALA A 303 13.57 15.79 9.89
CA ALA A 303 12.62 15.87 8.78
C ALA A 303 11.17 15.87 9.30
N HIS A 304 10.85 14.96 10.22
CA HIS A 304 9.51 14.85 10.80
C HIS A 304 9.12 16.11 11.59
N ARG A 305 10.04 16.74 12.31
CA ARG A 305 9.78 18.05 12.97
C ARG A 305 9.43 19.15 11.99
N ARG A 306 9.88 19.04 10.73
CA ARG A 306 9.52 19.94 9.63
C ARG A 306 8.28 19.48 8.87
N GLY A 307 7.60 18.41 9.30
CA GLY A 307 6.41 17.87 8.64
C GLY A 307 6.70 17.00 7.40
N PHE A 308 7.96 16.61 7.17
CA PHE A 308 8.36 15.74 6.06
C PHE A 308 8.44 14.27 6.44
N VAL A 309 8.16 13.40 5.46
CA VAL A 309 8.72 12.05 5.43
C VAL A 309 10.22 12.15 5.06
N ASP A 310 11.06 11.32 5.67
CA ASP A 310 12.52 11.46 5.63
C ASP A 310 13.10 11.53 4.21
N PHE A 311 12.72 10.60 3.33
CA PHE A 311 13.26 10.55 1.97
C PHE A 311 12.77 11.73 1.12
N MET A 312 11.58 12.27 1.37
CA MET A 312 11.11 13.49 0.68
C MET A 312 11.95 14.70 1.06
N TYR A 313 12.34 14.81 2.33
CA TYR A 313 13.26 15.86 2.76
C TYR A 313 14.66 15.68 2.18
N ARG A 314 15.17 14.44 2.09
CA ARG A 314 16.44 14.17 1.37
C ARG A 314 16.35 14.56 -0.10
N ASN A 315 15.24 14.23 -0.76
CA ASN A 315 15.01 14.57 -2.16
C ASN A 315 14.95 16.09 -2.38
N TRP A 316 14.36 16.86 -1.45
CA TRP A 316 14.42 18.31 -1.48
C TRP A 316 15.86 18.83 -1.40
N LEU A 317 16.59 18.41 -0.35
CA LEU A 317 17.97 18.87 -0.13
C LEU A 317 18.89 18.50 -1.29
N ARG A 318 18.77 17.27 -1.81
CA ARG A 318 19.51 16.80 -2.97
C ARG A 318 19.15 17.61 -4.22
N GLY A 319 17.86 17.85 -4.47
CA GLY A 319 17.43 18.64 -5.62
C GLY A 319 17.94 20.09 -5.56
N VAL A 320 17.98 20.70 -4.37
CA VAL A 320 18.60 22.03 -4.18
C VAL A 320 20.09 21.99 -4.48
N GLN A 321 20.79 20.92 -4.09
CA GLN A 321 22.21 20.74 -4.39
C GLN A 321 22.46 20.57 -5.89
N GLU A 322 21.69 19.71 -6.56
CA GLU A 322 21.74 19.47 -8.01
C GLU A 322 21.44 20.76 -8.78
N ASP A 323 20.38 21.48 -8.39
CA ASP A 323 19.98 22.76 -9.00
C ASP A 323 21.03 23.87 -8.75
N ASN A 324 21.87 23.77 -7.72
CA ASN A 324 23.02 24.68 -7.56
C ASN A 324 24.14 24.41 -8.57
N GLN A 325 24.24 23.21 -9.12
CA GLN A 325 25.25 22.79 -10.10
C GLN A 325 24.85 23.07 -11.55
N THR A 326 23.56 23.29 -11.83
CA THR A 326 23.07 23.57 -13.20
C THR A 326 23.49 24.95 -13.71
N ALA A 327 23.68 25.12 -15.01
CA ALA A 327 24.05 26.42 -15.60
C ALA A 327 22.84 27.27 -16.04
N HIS A 328 21.62 26.73 -16.02
CA HIS A 328 20.42 27.33 -16.64
C HIS A 328 19.90 28.60 -15.95
N THR A 329 20.32 28.88 -14.72
CA THR A 329 19.85 30.03 -13.94
C THR A 329 21.02 30.74 -13.24
N THR A 330 20.90 32.05 -13.11
CA THR A 330 21.89 32.85 -12.38
C THR A 330 21.87 32.53 -10.89
N ARG A 331 22.98 32.80 -10.18
CA ARG A 331 23.04 32.65 -8.72
C ARG A 331 21.96 33.46 -7.99
N ALA A 332 21.57 34.61 -8.54
CA ALA A 332 20.50 35.43 -7.99
C ALA A 332 19.13 34.73 -8.11
N GLN A 333 18.81 34.20 -9.29
CA GLN A 333 17.59 33.42 -9.54
C GLN A 333 17.51 32.16 -8.67
N LYS A 334 18.62 31.43 -8.50
CA LYS A 334 18.67 30.25 -7.59
C LYS A 334 18.32 30.62 -6.16
N ARG A 335 19.00 31.63 -5.61
CA ARG A 335 18.70 32.12 -4.24
C ARG A 335 17.25 32.59 -4.12
N TRP A 336 16.75 33.28 -5.14
CA TRP A 336 15.37 33.76 -5.18
C TRP A 336 14.36 32.61 -5.13
N ALA A 337 14.55 31.57 -5.94
CA ALA A 337 13.67 30.41 -6.03
C ALA A 337 13.74 29.54 -4.78
N HIS A 338 14.95 29.20 -4.32
CA HIS A 338 15.15 28.35 -3.14
C HIS A 338 14.56 28.98 -1.87
N LYS A 339 14.68 30.32 -1.71
CA LYS A 339 14.06 31.06 -0.59
C LYS A 339 12.53 30.96 -0.60
N ARG A 340 11.93 30.71 -1.77
CA ARG A 340 10.48 30.55 -1.98
C ARG A 340 10.05 29.08 -2.09
N GLY A 341 10.97 28.14 -1.88
CA GLY A 341 10.68 26.70 -1.90
C GLY A 341 10.62 26.07 -3.29
N PHE A 342 11.03 26.78 -4.34
CA PHE A 342 11.07 26.26 -5.71
C PHE A 342 12.48 25.86 -6.11
N TYR A 343 12.60 24.88 -7.00
CA TYR A 343 13.83 24.74 -7.79
C TYR A 343 13.92 25.85 -8.84
N SER A 344 15.13 26.28 -9.18
CA SER A 344 15.36 27.46 -10.01
C SER A 344 14.83 27.30 -11.44
N TYR A 345 14.85 26.08 -11.99
CA TYR A 345 14.29 25.80 -13.32
C TYR A 345 12.77 26.06 -13.41
N ARG A 346 12.05 26.08 -12.28
CA ARG A 346 10.62 26.43 -12.24
C ARG A 346 10.35 27.86 -12.67
N ILE A 347 11.33 28.77 -12.58
CA ILE A 347 11.16 30.16 -13.00
C ILE A 347 10.74 30.21 -14.47
N ALA A 348 11.49 29.54 -15.35
CA ALA A 348 11.16 29.47 -16.76
C ALA A 348 9.93 28.56 -17.00
N GLN A 349 9.90 27.39 -16.35
CA GLN A 349 8.88 26.39 -16.61
C GLN A 349 7.47 26.83 -16.21
N TYR A 350 7.32 27.61 -15.15
CA TYR A 350 6.03 28.12 -14.65
C TYR A 350 5.82 29.60 -14.94
N GLY A 351 6.83 30.30 -15.47
CA GLY A 351 6.80 31.76 -15.62
C GLY A 351 6.71 32.49 -14.27
N LEU A 352 7.52 32.07 -13.28
CA LEU A 352 7.44 32.65 -11.92
C LEU A 352 7.96 34.09 -11.88
N THR A 353 7.19 34.96 -11.23
CA THR A 353 7.52 36.36 -10.93
C THR A 353 7.29 36.68 -9.45
N GLU A 354 7.65 37.88 -9.01
CA GLU A 354 7.36 38.30 -7.63
C GLU A 354 5.86 38.40 -7.35
N GLU A 355 5.08 38.73 -8.37
CA GLU A 355 3.63 38.94 -8.29
C GLU A 355 2.87 37.60 -8.25
N ASN A 356 3.37 36.57 -8.94
CA ASN A 356 2.58 35.36 -9.17
C ASN A 356 3.05 34.12 -8.38
N TYR A 357 4.26 34.07 -7.81
CA TYR A 357 4.81 32.81 -7.29
C TYR A 357 3.98 32.14 -6.19
N ARG A 358 3.21 32.95 -5.45
CA ARG A 358 2.31 32.49 -4.37
C ARG A 358 1.06 31.77 -4.87
N SER A 359 0.73 31.91 -6.16
CA SER A 359 -0.37 31.16 -6.80
C SER A 359 0.02 29.73 -7.14
N PHE A 360 1.31 29.39 -7.01
CA PHE A 360 1.84 28.06 -7.28
C PHE A 360 2.20 27.34 -5.98
N LEU A 361 1.97 26.02 -5.98
CA LEU A 361 2.51 25.16 -4.95
C LEU A 361 4.01 24.96 -5.19
N SER A 362 4.83 25.31 -4.20
CA SER A 362 6.28 25.14 -4.29
C SER A 362 6.72 23.68 -4.20
N ASP A 363 7.89 23.35 -4.77
CA ASP A 363 8.46 21.99 -4.70
C ASP A 363 8.68 21.53 -3.25
N TYR A 364 9.06 22.46 -2.36
CA TYR A 364 9.20 22.23 -0.93
C TYR A 364 7.86 21.89 -0.27
N GLN A 365 6.82 22.71 -0.50
CA GLN A 365 5.48 22.43 0.03
C GLN A 365 4.96 21.09 -0.47
N TYR A 366 5.09 20.82 -1.77
CA TYR A 366 4.62 19.58 -2.37
C TYR A 366 5.28 18.34 -1.78
N LYS A 367 6.61 18.34 -1.62
CA LYS A 367 7.34 17.24 -0.96
C LYS A 367 6.91 17.04 0.50
N ARG A 368 6.53 18.12 1.18
CA ARG A 368 6.01 18.09 2.56
C ARG A 368 4.58 17.55 2.66
N LEU A 369 3.80 17.64 1.57
CA LEU A 369 2.44 17.12 1.54
C LEU A 369 2.38 15.61 1.76
N ARG A 370 3.43 14.86 1.45
CA ARG A 370 3.40 13.41 1.64
C ARG A 370 3.22 13.03 3.13
N PRO A 371 2.33 12.08 3.47
CA PRO A 371 1.32 11.48 2.61
C PRO A 371 0.10 12.40 2.37
N LEU A 372 -0.41 12.39 1.12
CA LEU A 372 -1.63 13.12 0.74
C LEU A 372 -2.90 12.40 1.19
N ASN A 373 -2.88 11.06 1.14
CA ASN A 373 -3.99 10.20 1.51
C ASN A 373 -3.93 9.78 2.99
N PRO A 374 -5.08 9.56 3.64
CA PRO A 374 -5.15 8.94 4.98
C PRO A 374 -4.67 7.49 4.91
N GLY A 375 -3.65 7.14 5.68
CA GLY A 375 -3.19 5.75 5.79
C GLY A 375 -2.84 5.09 4.44
N PHE A 376 -2.82 3.75 4.44
CA PHE A 376 -2.85 2.84 3.28
C PHE A 376 -1.85 3.03 2.13
N GLN A 377 -0.77 3.80 2.32
CA GLN A 377 0.28 3.90 1.29
C GLN A 377 0.89 2.54 0.96
N LYS A 378 0.87 1.62 1.92
CA LYS A 378 1.29 0.23 1.79
C LYS A 378 0.57 -0.56 0.69
N TRP A 379 -0.65 -0.17 0.30
CA TRP A 379 -1.39 -0.85 -0.78
C TRP A 379 -0.67 -0.77 -2.13
N PHE A 380 -0.01 0.36 -2.41
CA PHE A 380 0.59 0.61 -3.72
C PHE A 380 2.09 0.93 -3.68
N TRP A 381 2.68 1.05 -2.49
CA TRP A 381 4.13 1.26 -2.36
C TRP A 381 4.95 0.05 -2.83
N ASN A 382 4.42 -1.16 -2.62
CA ASN A 382 5.02 -2.41 -3.08
C ASN A 382 4.17 -2.96 -4.24
N LYS A 383 4.79 -3.09 -5.42
CA LYS A 383 4.12 -3.56 -6.65
C LYS A 383 3.58 -4.99 -6.53
N THR A 384 4.07 -5.77 -5.57
CA THR A 384 3.54 -7.11 -5.26
C THR A 384 2.18 -7.06 -4.55
N ASN A 385 1.76 -5.93 -3.98
CA ASN A 385 0.48 -5.82 -3.27
C ASN A 385 -0.67 -5.48 -4.23
N LEU A 386 -0.38 -4.81 -5.35
CA LEU A 386 -1.37 -4.40 -6.35
C LEU A 386 -2.35 -5.52 -6.76
N PRO A 387 -1.90 -6.73 -7.16
CA PRO A 387 -2.82 -7.81 -7.55
C PRO A 387 -3.72 -8.32 -6.42
N ASP A 388 -3.30 -8.21 -5.16
CA ASP A 388 -4.13 -8.59 -4.01
C ASP A 388 -5.13 -7.48 -3.65
N ILE A 389 -4.74 -6.21 -3.75
CA ILE A 389 -5.59 -5.06 -3.43
C ILE A 389 -6.68 -4.83 -4.48
N LEU A 390 -6.38 -5.14 -5.75
CA LEU A 390 -7.28 -5.00 -6.89
C LEU A 390 -7.73 -6.37 -7.45
N ALA A 391 -7.80 -7.40 -6.59
CA ALA A 391 -8.18 -8.75 -6.99
C ALA A 391 -9.56 -8.80 -7.69
N ASP A 392 -10.52 -8.02 -7.20
CA ASP A 392 -11.87 -7.89 -7.78
C ASP A 392 -11.88 -7.26 -9.19
N TYR A 393 -10.75 -6.71 -9.64
CA TYR A 393 -10.56 -6.02 -10.92
C TYR A 393 -9.41 -6.63 -11.73
N SER A 394 -9.16 -7.94 -11.54
CA SER A 394 -8.00 -8.64 -12.11
C SER A 394 -7.96 -8.59 -13.64
N GLU A 395 -9.11 -8.45 -14.31
CA GLU A 395 -9.26 -8.25 -15.75
C GLU A 395 -8.60 -6.94 -16.23
N HIS A 396 -8.50 -5.94 -15.36
CA HIS A 396 -7.82 -4.67 -15.61
C HIS A 396 -6.36 -4.69 -15.16
N LEU A 397 -5.82 -5.82 -14.70
CA LEU A 397 -4.41 -5.97 -14.34
C LEU A 397 -3.68 -6.83 -15.36
N PRO A 398 -2.34 -6.68 -15.46
CA PRO A 398 -1.52 -7.70 -16.10
C PRO A 398 -1.74 -9.06 -15.43
N ARG A 399 -1.71 -10.14 -16.18
CA ARG A 399 -1.54 -11.50 -15.65
C ARG A 399 -0.22 -11.57 -14.88
N TYR A 400 -0.30 -11.92 -13.60
CA TYR A 400 0.86 -12.13 -12.74
C TYR A 400 1.22 -13.61 -12.73
N PHE A 401 2.49 -13.92 -13.00
CA PHE A 401 2.98 -15.30 -13.06
C PHE A 401 3.79 -15.66 -11.83
N PHE A 402 4.80 -14.85 -11.51
CA PHE A 402 5.74 -15.15 -10.42
C PHE A 402 6.07 -13.92 -9.58
N ARG A 403 6.37 -14.16 -8.32
CA ARG A 403 7.04 -13.21 -7.43
C ARG A 403 8.38 -13.82 -7.02
N ILE A 404 9.45 -13.07 -7.21
CA ILE A 404 10.81 -13.46 -6.82
C ILE A 404 11.17 -12.64 -5.61
N LEU A 405 11.54 -13.30 -4.53
CA LEU A 405 11.82 -12.64 -3.27
C LEU A 405 13.24 -12.99 -2.81
N VAL A 406 14.00 -11.97 -2.45
CA VAL A 406 15.43 -12.06 -2.20
C VAL A 406 15.72 -11.68 -0.76
N SER A 407 16.20 -12.65 0.02
CA SER A 407 16.60 -12.44 1.42
C SER A 407 17.95 -13.09 1.68
N ASN A 408 18.88 -12.33 2.25
CA ASN A 408 20.24 -12.78 2.59
C ASN A 408 21.01 -13.44 1.41
N GLY A 409 20.78 -12.98 0.19
CA GLY A 409 21.41 -13.54 -1.02
C GLY A 409 20.82 -14.86 -1.48
N ARG A 410 19.70 -15.31 -0.89
CA ARG A 410 18.90 -16.43 -1.37
C ARG A 410 17.66 -15.90 -2.08
N GLN A 411 17.39 -16.46 -3.25
CA GLN A 411 16.20 -16.18 -4.04
C GLN A 411 15.17 -17.27 -3.78
N ARG A 412 13.91 -16.88 -3.57
CA ARG A 412 12.77 -17.78 -3.50
C ARG A 412 11.71 -17.30 -4.47
N ILE A 413 11.20 -18.20 -5.29
CA ILE A 413 10.26 -17.87 -6.35
C ILE A 413 8.93 -18.49 -5.97
N PHE A 414 7.85 -17.73 -6.07
CA PHE A 414 6.51 -18.25 -5.84
C PHE A 414 5.62 -17.92 -7.02
N GLY A 415 4.83 -18.90 -7.44
CA GLY A 415 3.78 -18.68 -8.41
C GLY A 415 2.63 -17.88 -7.81
N TYR A 416 1.93 -17.13 -8.66
CA TYR A 416 0.60 -16.61 -8.31
C TYR A 416 -0.45 -17.74 -8.36
N GLN A 417 -1.65 -17.45 -7.85
CA GLN A 417 -2.79 -18.38 -7.86
C GLN A 417 -2.55 -19.74 -7.17
N GLY A 418 -1.72 -19.77 -6.12
CA GLY A 418 -1.53 -20.96 -5.29
C GLY A 418 -0.61 -22.03 -5.89
N ARG A 419 0.18 -21.71 -6.92
CA ARG A 419 1.21 -22.61 -7.49
C ARG A 419 2.34 -23.00 -6.51
N GLY A 420 2.44 -22.33 -5.36
CA GLY A 420 3.46 -22.64 -4.35
C GLY A 420 4.84 -22.11 -4.72
N GLU A 421 5.88 -22.77 -4.21
CA GLU A 421 7.29 -22.45 -4.48
C GLU A 421 7.68 -22.99 -5.87
N CYS A 422 8.39 -22.17 -6.64
CA CYS A 422 8.78 -22.43 -8.02
C CYS A 422 10.30 -22.27 -8.18
N SER A 423 10.79 -22.55 -9.39
CA SER A 423 12.19 -22.45 -9.79
C SER A 423 12.37 -21.51 -10.99
N TRP A 424 13.62 -21.17 -11.31
CA TRP A 424 13.93 -20.41 -12.54
C TRP A 424 13.55 -21.16 -13.80
N ARG A 425 13.57 -22.49 -13.77
CA ARG A 425 13.06 -23.33 -14.86
C ARG A 425 11.58 -23.06 -15.12
N ASP A 426 10.76 -22.95 -14.07
CA ASP A 426 9.33 -22.64 -14.24
C ASP A 426 9.09 -21.26 -14.86
N VAL A 427 9.97 -20.29 -14.58
CA VAL A 427 9.93 -18.95 -15.19
C VAL A 427 10.28 -19.01 -16.67
N ILE A 428 11.33 -19.77 -17.04
CA ILE A 428 11.73 -19.96 -18.44
C ILE A 428 10.65 -20.72 -19.21
N ASP A 429 10.12 -21.81 -18.64
CA ASP A 429 9.04 -22.58 -19.25
C ASP A 429 7.75 -21.73 -19.38
N CYS A 430 7.59 -20.68 -18.57
CA CYS A 430 6.53 -19.70 -18.77
C CYS A 430 6.84 -18.73 -19.91
N LEU A 431 8.08 -18.24 -20.02
CA LEU A 431 8.52 -17.41 -21.13
C LEU A 431 8.38 -18.16 -22.47
N ASP A 432 8.70 -19.46 -22.50
CA ASP A 432 8.56 -20.32 -23.67
C ASP A 432 7.10 -20.47 -24.14
N ARG A 433 6.13 -20.34 -23.21
CA ARG A 433 4.69 -20.43 -23.54
C ARG A 433 4.06 -19.09 -23.91
N GLU A 434 4.49 -18.01 -23.25
CA GLU A 434 3.87 -16.69 -23.40
C GLU A 434 4.61 -15.81 -24.42
N ASP A 435 5.78 -16.25 -24.89
CA ASP A 435 6.76 -15.57 -25.77
C ASP A 435 7.35 -14.26 -25.20
N GLU A 436 6.59 -13.51 -24.41
CA GLU A 436 7.00 -12.24 -23.81
C GLU A 436 6.58 -12.12 -22.34
N LEU A 437 7.52 -11.70 -21.50
CA LEU A 437 7.27 -11.38 -20.09
C LEU A 437 7.85 -10.01 -19.72
N ALA A 438 7.21 -9.36 -18.75
CA ALA A 438 7.75 -8.17 -18.10
C ALA A 438 8.22 -8.51 -16.69
N MET A 439 9.46 -8.20 -16.37
CA MET A 439 10.04 -8.35 -15.04
C MET A 439 10.32 -6.97 -14.43
N LYS A 440 9.75 -6.70 -13.25
CA LYS A 440 9.78 -5.38 -12.59
C LYS A 440 10.20 -5.51 -11.13
N PRO A 441 11.06 -4.63 -10.58
CA PRO A 441 11.37 -4.66 -9.16
C PRO A 441 10.10 -4.42 -8.33
N ALA A 442 9.94 -5.16 -7.24
CA ALA A 442 8.79 -5.03 -6.35
C ALA A 442 8.71 -3.63 -5.71
N VAL A 443 9.87 -3.05 -5.40
CA VAL A 443 9.99 -1.68 -4.89
C VAL A 443 11.00 -0.93 -5.76
N GLY A 444 10.56 0.12 -6.43
CA GLY A 444 11.39 0.87 -7.36
C GLY A 444 10.62 1.99 -8.04
N SER A 445 11.36 2.90 -8.67
CA SER A 445 10.79 4.04 -9.42
C SER A 445 11.65 4.33 -10.66
N HIS A 446 11.08 5.08 -11.61
CA HIS A 446 11.76 5.54 -12.83
C HIS A 446 12.22 4.44 -13.79
N GLY A 447 11.61 3.25 -13.75
CA GLY A 447 11.89 2.17 -14.71
C GLY A 447 13.24 1.45 -14.52
N LYS A 448 14.04 1.83 -13.53
CA LYS A 448 15.30 1.14 -13.21
C LYS A 448 15.02 -0.30 -12.80
N GLY A 449 15.68 -1.25 -13.46
CA GLY A 449 15.48 -2.69 -13.26
C GLY A 449 14.27 -3.24 -14.01
N PHE A 450 13.62 -2.50 -14.91
CA PHE A 450 12.65 -3.10 -15.82
C PHE A 450 13.35 -3.98 -16.86
N PHE A 451 12.84 -5.20 -17.05
CA PHE A 451 13.31 -6.11 -18.09
C PHE A 451 12.12 -6.61 -18.93
N HIS A 452 12.21 -6.42 -20.24
CA HIS A 452 11.42 -7.13 -21.24
C HIS A 452 12.14 -8.42 -21.57
N LEU A 453 11.52 -9.55 -21.26
CA LEU A 453 12.02 -10.87 -21.62
C LEU A 453 11.24 -11.33 -22.86
N HIS A 454 11.93 -11.73 -23.91
CA HIS A 454 11.32 -12.18 -25.15
C HIS A 454 12.02 -13.46 -25.63
N ARG A 455 11.25 -14.45 -26.05
CA ARG A 455 11.78 -15.61 -26.76
C ARG A 455 11.86 -15.29 -28.25
N GLU A 456 13.07 -15.30 -28.80
CA GLU A 456 13.27 -15.07 -30.24
C GLU A 456 13.13 -16.37 -31.03
N ASP A 457 13.73 -17.45 -30.51
CA ASP A 457 13.70 -18.82 -31.06
C ASP A 457 13.75 -19.84 -29.91
N ASP A 458 13.68 -21.15 -30.21
CA ASP A 458 13.67 -22.25 -29.22
C ASP A 458 14.86 -22.27 -28.24
N SER A 459 15.95 -21.54 -28.53
CA SER A 459 17.14 -21.48 -27.67
C SER A 459 17.74 -20.08 -27.52
N VAL A 460 17.11 -19.07 -28.13
CA VAL A 460 17.58 -17.69 -28.15
C VAL A 460 16.53 -16.82 -27.48
N TYR A 461 16.97 -16.13 -26.43
CA TYR A 461 16.15 -15.22 -25.64
C TYR A 461 16.72 -13.82 -25.73
N ARG A 462 15.90 -12.81 -25.49
CA ARG A 462 16.33 -11.43 -25.38
C ARG A 462 15.93 -10.86 -24.04
N VAL A 463 16.87 -10.17 -23.39
CA VAL A 463 16.63 -9.36 -22.19
C VAL A 463 16.81 -7.90 -22.60
N ASN A 464 15.70 -7.16 -22.68
CA ASN A 464 15.61 -5.85 -23.34
C ASN A 464 16.12 -5.94 -24.78
N ASP A 465 17.28 -5.32 -25.07
CA ASP A 465 17.90 -5.28 -26.40
C ASP A 465 19.06 -6.28 -26.54
N ARG A 466 19.33 -7.11 -25.53
CA ARG A 466 20.46 -8.05 -25.53
C ARG A 466 19.99 -9.49 -25.73
N SER A 467 20.37 -10.11 -26.85
CA SER A 467 20.18 -11.54 -27.06
C SER A 467 21.11 -12.37 -26.15
N CYS A 468 20.62 -13.51 -25.69
CA CYS A 468 21.27 -14.42 -24.76
C CYS A 468 20.77 -15.85 -24.95
N THR A 469 21.61 -16.80 -24.58
CA THR A 469 21.26 -18.23 -24.51
C THR A 469 20.48 -18.54 -23.24
N ARG A 470 19.87 -19.74 -23.16
CA ARG A 470 19.20 -20.21 -21.94
C ARG A 470 20.10 -20.16 -20.70
N GLY A 471 21.36 -20.58 -20.83
CA GLY A 471 22.32 -20.58 -19.71
C GLY A 471 22.66 -19.16 -19.23
N GLU A 472 22.88 -18.23 -20.17
CA GLU A 472 23.11 -16.82 -19.81
C GLU A 472 21.88 -16.15 -19.18
N LEU A 473 20.67 -16.56 -19.59
CA LEU A 473 19.42 -16.10 -18.97
C LEU A 473 19.30 -16.60 -17.52
N GLU A 474 19.64 -17.87 -17.27
CA GLU A 474 19.70 -18.45 -15.92
C GLU A 474 20.75 -17.74 -15.04
N ASP A 475 21.94 -17.45 -15.58
CA ASP A 475 22.98 -16.70 -14.88
C ASP A 475 22.52 -15.28 -14.54
N PHE A 476 21.85 -14.61 -15.48
CA PHE A 476 21.23 -13.30 -15.25
C PHE A 476 20.22 -13.35 -14.10
N PHE A 477 19.33 -14.35 -14.09
CA PHE A 477 18.37 -14.53 -13.01
C PHE A 477 19.03 -14.80 -11.65
N CYS A 478 20.07 -15.63 -11.60
CA CYS A 478 20.82 -15.91 -10.38
C CYS A 478 21.54 -14.66 -9.84
N GLY A 479 21.84 -13.68 -10.70
CA GLY A 479 22.45 -12.41 -10.32
C GLY A 479 21.51 -11.39 -9.66
N LEU A 480 20.19 -11.63 -9.65
CA LEU A 480 19.23 -10.67 -9.07
C LEU A 480 19.38 -10.57 -7.55
N ASP A 481 19.51 -9.34 -7.05
CA ASP A 481 19.77 -9.03 -5.65
C ASP A 481 18.60 -8.33 -4.94
N THR A 482 17.45 -8.23 -5.60
CA THR A 482 16.25 -7.57 -5.08
C THR A 482 14.98 -8.30 -5.49
N ASP A 483 13.85 -7.97 -4.84
CA ASP A 483 12.55 -8.57 -5.11
C ASP A 483 12.01 -8.14 -6.48
N TYR A 484 11.42 -9.07 -7.21
CA TYR A 484 10.82 -8.86 -8.54
C TYR A 484 9.41 -9.45 -8.65
N ILE A 485 8.63 -8.88 -9.55
CA ILE A 485 7.42 -9.50 -10.10
C ILE A 485 7.66 -9.84 -11.57
N VAL A 486 7.06 -10.95 -12.01
CA VAL A 486 7.02 -11.39 -13.41
C VAL A 486 5.57 -11.40 -13.85
N THR A 487 5.25 -10.62 -14.88
CA THR A 487 3.90 -10.47 -15.43
C THR A 487 3.93 -10.70 -16.94
N GLU A 488 2.77 -10.80 -17.56
CA GLU A 488 2.67 -10.65 -19.03
C GLU A 488 3.26 -9.30 -19.45
N TYR A 489 3.82 -9.26 -20.66
CA TYR A 489 4.20 -8.01 -21.31
C TYR A 489 2.98 -7.40 -22.00
N ILE A 490 2.58 -6.20 -21.59
CA ILE A 490 1.39 -5.55 -22.14
C ILE A 490 1.73 -4.83 -23.44
N ARG A 491 1.07 -5.22 -24.53
CA ARG A 491 1.04 -4.50 -25.80
C ARG A 491 -0.04 -3.42 -25.77
N MET A 492 0.28 -2.24 -26.29
CA MET A 492 -0.72 -1.18 -26.41
C MET A 492 -1.54 -1.37 -27.68
N HIS A 493 -2.65 -0.64 -27.78
CA HIS A 493 -3.57 -0.73 -28.91
C HIS A 493 -2.83 -0.48 -30.25
N PRO A 494 -3.06 -1.28 -31.32
CA PRO A 494 -2.35 -1.15 -32.60
C PRO A 494 -2.35 0.27 -33.19
N TYR A 495 -3.50 0.96 -33.14
CA TYR A 495 -3.62 2.38 -33.48
C TYR A 495 -2.58 3.30 -32.81
N LEU A 496 -2.23 3.05 -31.55
CA LEU A 496 -1.22 3.83 -30.83
C LEU A 496 0.21 3.39 -31.20
N GLU A 497 0.41 2.10 -31.51
CA GLU A 497 1.68 1.56 -32.01
C GLU A 497 2.07 2.14 -33.37
N GLU A 498 1.10 2.60 -34.17
CA GLU A 498 1.37 3.34 -35.41
C GLU A 498 2.15 4.63 -35.17
N ILE A 499 2.03 5.26 -33.99
CA ILE A 499 2.82 6.44 -33.61
C ILE A 499 4.24 6.01 -33.24
N TYR A 500 4.37 5.03 -32.35
CA TYR A 500 5.65 4.46 -31.94
C TYR A 500 5.45 3.10 -31.26
N SER A 501 6.04 2.03 -31.81
CA SER A 501 5.90 0.66 -31.29
C SER A 501 7.10 0.15 -30.49
N GLY A 502 8.18 0.95 -30.38
CA GLY A 502 9.41 0.51 -29.72
C GLY A 502 9.25 0.29 -28.21
N VAL A 503 8.30 0.99 -27.58
CA VAL A 503 7.96 0.83 -26.17
C VAL A 503 6.47 1.05 -25.97
N THR A 504 5.86 0.28 -25.07
CA THR A 504 4.48 0.48 -24.63
C THR A 504 4.31 1.85 -23.94
N GLY A 505 3.61 2.76 -24.61
CA GLY A 505 3.21 4.04 -24.04
C GLY A 505 2.10 3.88 -23.00
N THR A 506 2.05 4.80 -22.04
CA THR A 506 1.08 4.76 -20.94
C THR A 506 0.32 6.07 -20.78
N VAL A 507 -0.95 5.99 -20.38
CA VAL A 507 -1.75 7.15 -19.99
C VAL A 507 -1.62 7.34 -18.48
N ARG A 508 -1.15 8.51 -18.05
CA ARG A 508 -1.19 8.95 -16.65
C ARG A 508 -2.52 9.64 -16.40
N LEU A 509 -3.27 9.18 -15.40
CA LEU A 509 -4.54 9.76 -14.99
C LEU A 509 -4.49 10.19 -13.53
N MET A 510 -4.90 11.42 -13.25
CA MET A 510 -5.09 11.94 -11.91
C MET A 510 -6.56 11.86 -11.54
N VAL A 511 -6.87 11.07 -10.53
CA VAL A 511 -8.22 10.90 -9.99
C VAL A 511 -8.32 11.56 -8.63
N LEU A 512 -9.37 12.35 -8.43
CA LEU A 512 -9.79 12.82 -7.12
C LEU A 512 -11.04 12.07 -6.68
N CYS A 513 -11.00 11.53 -5.47
CA CYS A 513 -12.14 10.95 -4.76
C CYS A 513 -12.49 11.85 -3.57
N ARG A 514 -13.63 12.53 -3.62
CA ARG A 514 -14.16 13.35 -2.51
C ARG A 514 -15.67 13.15 -2.42
N GLN A 515 -16.20 13.15 -1.20
CA GLN A 515 -17.65 13.10 -0.95
C GLN A 515 -18.36 11.92 -1.65
N GLY A 516 -17.69 10.76 -1.73
CA GLY A 516 -18.21 9.56 -2.40
C GLY A 516 -18.16 9.59 -3.93
N GLN A 517 -17.67 10.69 -4.54
CA GLN A 517 -17.51 10.81 -5.99
C GLN A 517 -16.05 10.67 -6.40
N ALA A 518 -15.79 9.88 -7.45
CA ALA A 518 -14.48 9.77 -8.09
C ALA A 518 -14.55 10.35 -9.50
N SER A 519 -13.50 11.05 -9.91
CA SER A 519 -13.43 11.72 -11.21
C SER A 519 -12.00 11.91 -11.65
N ILE A 520 -11.73 11.64 -12.94
CA ILE A 520 -10.45 11.98 -13.56
C ILE A 520 -10.41 13.49 -13.77
N ARG A 521 -9.41 14.15 -13.20
CA ARG A 521 -9.24 15.61 -13.24
C ARG A 521 -8.20 16.04 -14.26
N TYR A 522 -7.14 15.25 -14.40
CA TYR A 522 -6.05 15.59 -15.31
C TYR A 522 -5.48 14.31 -15.92
N GLY A 523 -5.08 14.36 -17.18
CA GLY A 523 -4.53 13.21 -17.89
C GLY A 523 -3.50 13.63 -18.92
N TYR A 524 -2.55 12.73 -19.19
CA TYR A 524 -1.64 12.87 -20.32
C TYR A 524 -1.17 11.49 -20.79
N PHE A 525 -0.91 11.37 -22.08
CA PHE A 525 -0.32 10.19 -22.70
C PHE A 525 1.20 10.34 -22.76
N ARG A 526 1.92 9.29 -22.38
CA ARG A 526 3.38 9.19 -22.47
C ARG A 526 3.76 8.29 -23.63
N ILE A 527 4.66 8.79 -24.48
CA ILE A 527 5.16 8.05 -25.63
C ILE A 527 6.68 7.95 -25.48
N GLY A 528 7.22 6.75 -25.64
CA GLY A 528 8.68 6.52 -25.64
C GLY A 528 9.35 7.11 -26.88
N THR A 529 10.67 7.04 -26.94
CA THR A 529 11.48 7.31 -28.13
C THR A 529 12.64 6.31 -28.16
N SER A 530 13.41 6.26 -29.25
CA SER A 530 14.63 5.44 -29.31
C SER A 530 15.61 5.72 -28.16
N PHE A 531 15.59 6.93 -27.59
CA PHE A 531 16.42 7.32 -26.44
C PHE A 531 15.94 6.79 -25.10
N THR A 532 14.65 6.44 -24.96
CA THR A 532 14.09 6.04 -23.66
C THR A 532 14.38 4.59 -23.29
N GLY A 533 14.96 3.81 -24.20
CA GLY A 533 15.25 2.39 -24.01
C GLY A 533 13.98 1.59 -23.80
N ALA A 534 13.91 0.76 -22.76
CA ALA A 534 12.78 -0.12 -22.49
C ALA A 534 11.58 0.53 -21.76
N THR A 535 11.52 1.87 -21.63
CA THR A 535 10.47 2.57 -20.85
C THR A 535 9.98 3.84 -21.55
N ASP A 536 8.82 4.38 -21.17
CA ASP A 536 8.21 5.60 -21.74
C ASP A 536 8.43 6.85 -20.87
N ASN A 537 9.46 6.81 -20.01
CA ASN A 537 9.64 7.81 -18.96
C ASN A 537 10.05 9.18 -19.53
N ILE A 538 9.21 10.20 -19.29
CA ILE A 538 9.42 11.59 -19.72
C ILE A 538 10.79 12.14 -19.29
N ALA A 539 11.26 11.77 -18.10
CA ALA A 539 12.55 12.25 -17.58
C ALA A 539 13.77 11.73 -18.36
N TYR A 540 13.60 10.72 -19.21
CA TYR A 540 14.66 10.10 -20.01
C TYR A 540 14.44 10.27 -21.52
N GLY A 541 13.72 11.32 -21.94
CA GLY A 541 13.49 11.64 -23.36
C GLY A 541 12.16 11.14 -23.91
N GLY A 542 11.23 10.73 -23.05
CA GLY A 542 9.85 10.44 -23.43
C GLY A 542 9.05 11.71 -23.71
N LEU A 543 8.06 11.59 -24.59
CA LEU A 543 7.13 12.65 -24.94
C LEU A 543 5.95 12.65 -23.97
N VAL A 544 5.45 13.84 -23.66
CA VAL A 544 4.19 14.03 -22.93
C VAL A 544 3.17 14.65 -23.87
N VAL A 545 1.99 14.04 -23.93
CA VAL A 545 0.89 14.50 -24.79
C VAL A 545 -0.30 14.83 -23.90
N PRO A 546 -0.68 16.11 -23.77
CA PRO A 546 -1.90 16.50 -23.10
C PRO A 546 -3.10 15.71 -23.61
N LEU A 547 -3.96 15.31 -22.67
CA LEU A 547 -5.19 14.59 -22.95
C LEU A 547 -6.36 15.38 -22.39
N ASP A 548 -7.37 15.63 -23.22
CA ASP A 548 -8.66 16.14 -22.77
C ASP A 548 -9.41 15.01 -22.08
N VAL A 549 -9.63 15.16 -20.77
CA VAL A 549 -10.24 14.12 -19.95
C VAL A 549 -11.73 13.91 -20.23
N GLN A 550 -12.41 14.89 -20.84
CA GLN A 550 -13.82 14.78 -21.19
C GLN A 550 -14.01 13.97 -22.46
N THR A 551 -13.16 14.22 -23.46
CA THR A 551 -13.32 13.63 -24.78
C THR A 551 -12.42 12.44 -25.02
N GLY A 552 -11.25 12.38 -24.37
CA GLY A 552 -10.17 11.42 -24.64
C GLY A 552 -9.28 11.81 -25.81
N THR A 553 -9.48 13.00 -26.38
CA THR A 553 -8.62 13.52 -27.44
C THR A 553 -7.24 13.88 -26.90
N PHE A 554 -6.19 13.44 -27.58
CA PHE A 554 -4.81 13.77 -27.26
C PHE A 554 -4.16 14.55 -28.41
N SER A 555 -3.41 15.60 -28.08
CA SER A 555 -2.65 16.41 -29.05
C SER A 555 -1.68 17.34 -28.32
N GLY A 556 -0.85 18.08 -29.06
CA GLY A 556 0.06 19.07 -28.47
C GLY A 556 1.22 18.43 -27.71
N ALA A 557 1.79 17.38 -28.28
CA ALA A 557 2.91 16.66 -27.70
C ALA A 557 4.12 17.57 -27.44
N GLU A 558 4.80 17.32 -26.34
CA GLU A 558 5.96 18.07 -25.88
C GLU A 558 7.08 17.14 -25.42
N LEU A 559 8.32 17.55 -25.66
CA LEU A 559 9.52 16.89 -25.19
C LEU A 559 10.08 17.66 -23.98
N LEU A 560 10.37 16.95 -22.89
CA LEU A 560 11.08 17.53 -21.76
C LEU A 560 12.60 17.51 -22.03
N ARG A 561 13.18 18.69 -22.28
CA ARG A 561 14.63 18.86 -22.46
C ARG A 561 15.14 19.94 -21.53
N GLU A 562 16.16 19.63 -20.73
CA GLU A 562 16.77 20.59 -19.79
C GLU A 562 15.73 21.30 -18.88
N HIS A 563 14.76 20.53 -18.37
CA HIS A 563 13.63 21.00 -17.54
C HIS A 563 12.62 21.94 -18.24
N GLN A 564 12.69 22.11 -19.57
CA GLN A 564 11.72 22.86 -20.36
C GLN A 564 10.90 21.92 -21.24
N PHE A 565 9.61 22.23 -21.41
CA PHE A 565 8.73 21.54 -22.35
C PHE A 565 8.81 22.25 -23.70
N LEU A 566 9.22 21.51 -24.73
CA LEU A 566 9.34 22.01 -26.09
C LEU A 566 8.28 21.33 -26.98
N PRO A 567 7.51 22.07 -27.80
CA PRO A 567 6.56 21.47 -28.73
C PRO A 567 7.20 20.44 -29.65
N CYS A 568 6.58 19.28 -29.78
CA CYS A 568 7.02 18.15 -30.59
C CYS A 568 5.80 17.45 -31.22
N PRO A 569 5.09 18.09 -32.17
CA PRO A 569 3.83 17.58 -32.72
C PRO A 569 4.00 16.33 -33.60
N VAL A 570 5.23 16.00 -33.98
CA VAL A 570 5.58 14.85 -34.81
C VAL A 570 6.62 14.01 -34.08
N HIS A 571 6.44 12.70 -34.06
CA HIS A 571 7.32 11.77 -33.37
C HIS A 571 8.72 11.76 -34.00
N PRO A 572 9.80 11.94 -33.21
CA PRO A 572 11.14 12.14 -33.74
C PRO A 572 11.70 10.93 -34.50
N ASP A 573 11.31 9.72 -34.12
CA ASP A 573 11.85 8.49 -34.74
C ASP A 573 11.00 7.98 -35.92
N THR A 574 9.69 8.26 -35.94
CA THR A 574 8.75 7.65 -36.91
C THR A 574 8.16 8.66 -37.90
N GLY A 575 8.30 9.96 -37.63
CA GLY A 575 7.73 11.01 -38.47
C GLY A 575 6.20 11.09 -38.43
N ARG A 576 5.55 10.35 -37.52
CA ARG A 576 4.08 10.32 -37.38
C ARG A 576 3.58 11.49 -36.56
N GLU A 577 2.45 12.07 -36.96
CA GLU A 577 1.78 13.13 -36.20
C GLU A 577 1.26 12.56 -34.86
N ILE A 578 1.50 13.29 -33.77
CA ILE A 578 1.09 12.88 -32.43
C ILE A 578 -0.21 13.58 -32.06
N ARG A 579 -1.30 13.05 -32.60
CA ARG A 579 -2.67 13.46 -32.26
C ARG A 579 -3.66 12.33 -32.51
N GLY A 580 -4.78 12.37 -31.81
CA GLY A 580 -5.80 11.37 -32.01
C GLY A 580 -6.83 11.32 -30.91
N GLN A 581 -7.59 10.23 -30.92
CA GLN A 581 -8.60 9.90 -29.93
C GLN A 581 -8.15 8.65 -29.18
N MET A 582 -8.12 8.70 -27.84
CA MET A 582 -7.75 7.54 -27.05
C MET A 582 -8.81 6.43 -27.22
N PRO A 583 -8.42 5.19 -27.62
CA PRO A 583 -9.36 4.08 -27.72
C PRO A 583 -10.02 3.75 -26.38
N HIS A 584 -11.25 3.25 -26.42
CA HIS A 584 -12.01 2.80 -25.24
C HIS A 584 -12.16 3.84 -24.12
N TRP A 585 -12.04 5.14 -24.45
CA TRP A 585 -11.89 6.19 -23.44
C TRP A 585 -13.01 6.22 -22.39
N GLN A 586 -14.27 6.18 -22.82
CA GLN A 586 -15.40 6.25 -21.90
C GLN A 586 -15.42 5.07 -20.92
N GLN A 587 -15.22 3.85 -21.43
CA GLN A 587 -15.10 2.64 -20.61
C GLN A 587 -13.95 2.77 -19.60
N LEU A 588 -12.78 3.25 -20.05
CA LEU A 588 -11.63 3.47 -19.19
C LEU A 588 -11.96 4.44 -18.05
N VAL A 589 -12.58 5.59 -18.37
CA VAL A 589 -12.97 6.60 -17.37
C VAL A 589 -13.92 6.01 -16.34
N ASP A 590 -14.95 5.30 -16.79
CA ASP A 590 -15.99 4.75 -15.92
C ASP A 590 -15.41 3.70 -14.96
N GLU A 591 -14.59 2.78 -15.47
CA GLU A 591 -13.96 1.73 -14.68
C GLU A 591 -12.92 2.30 -13.70
N ILE A 592 -12.07 3.23 -14.13
CA ILE A 592 -11.10 3.87 -13.23
C ILE A 592 -11.82 4.62 -12.10
N CYS A 593 -12.93 5.31 -12.37
CA CYS A 593 -13.73 5.97 -11.35
C CYS A 593 -14.43 4.95 -10.44
N HIS A 594 -14.91 3.83 -10.98
CA HIS A 594 -15.48 2.73 -10.19
C HIS A 594 -14.45 2.12 -9.22
N ILE A 595 -13.27 1.74 -9.72
CA ILE A 595 -12.18 1.19 -8.92
C ILE A 595 -11.76 2.20 -7.84
N SER A 596 -11.60 3.47 -8.20
CA SER A 596 -11.16 4.52 -7.27
C SER A 596 -12.13 4.72 -6.11
N ARG A 597 -13.45 4.69 -6.35
CA ARG A 597 -14.46 4.75 -5.27
C ARG A 597 -14.33 3.58 -4.29
N ASN A 598 -14.05 2.38 -4.82
CA ASN A 598 -13.87 1.18 -4.01
C ASN A 598 -12.52 1.15 -3.28
N LEU A 599 -11.60 2.08 -3.54
CA LEU A 599 -10.34 2.27 -2.81
C LEU A 599 -10.45 3.29 -1.67
N SER A 600 -11.67 3.61 -1.23
CA SER A 600 -11.93 4.36 0.01
C SER A 600 -11.06 3.80 1.16
N PRO A 601 -10.33 4.64 1.91
CA PRO A 601 -10.46 6.10 2.03
C PRO A 601 -9.49 6.93 1.15
N LEU A 602 -8.89 6.38 0.09
CA LEU A 602 -7.93 7.11 -0.73
C LEU A 602 -8.60 8.21 -1.57
N GLU A 603 -8.08 9.44 -1.50
CA GLU A 603 -8.67 10.63 -2.12
C GLU A 603 -7.91 11.12 -3.37
N TYR A 604 -6.59 10.92 -3.40
CA TYR A 604 -5.71 11.39 -4.48
C TYR A 604 -4.97 10.20 -5.08
N LEU A 605 -5.37 9.80 -6.28
CA LEU A 605 -4.89 8.60 -6.97
C LEU A 605 -4.31 9.00 -8.33
N GLY A 606 -3.21 8.36 -8.72
CA GLY A 606 -2.58 8.51 -10.02
C GLY A 606 -2.50 7.17 -10.72
N TYR A 607 -3.21 6.92 -11.80
CA TYR A 607 -3.15 5.65 -12.51
C TYR A 607 -2.17 5.75 -13.67
N ASP A 608 -1.33 4.72 -13.81
CA ASP A 608 -0.53 4.49 -15.00
C ASP A 608 -1.21 3.33 -15.73
N VAL A 609 -1.88 3.62 -16.84
CA VAL A 609 -2.64 2.62 -17.61
C VAL A 609 -2.08 2.46 -19.01
N VAL A 610 -2.19 1.26 -19.57
CA VAL A 610 -1.97 0.99 -20.99
C VAL A 610 -3.31 0.71 -21.62
N VAL A 611 -3.64 1.44 -22.69
CA VAL A 611 -4.81 1.12 -23.51
C VAL A 611 -4.41 0.02 -24.47
N THR A 612 -5.11 -1.11 -24.40
CA THR A 612 -4.86 -2.31 -25.20
C THR A 612 -5.93 -2.45 -26.28
N GLU A 613 -5.78 -3.40 -27.20
CA GLU A 613 -6.81 -3.67 -28.20
C GLU A 613 -8.18 -4.02 -27.56
N GLY A 614 -8.17 -4.81 -26.49
CA GLY A 614 -9.39 -5.25 -25.79
C GLY A 614 -9.87 -4.35 -24.65
N GLY A 615 -9.26 -3.19 -24.40
CA GLY A 615 -9.63 -2.30 -23.30
C GLY A 615 -8.42 -1.59 -22.69
N PHE A 616 -8.14 -1.83 -21.41
CA PHE A 616 -6.98 -1.25 -20.74
C PHE A 616 -6.45 -2.12 -19.59
N LYS A 617 -5.20 -1.86 -19.20
CA LYS A 617 -4.49 -2.50 -18.09
C LYS A 617 -3.84 -1.47 -17.18
N ILE A 618 -4.06 -1.58 -15.87
CA ILE A 618 -3.47 -0.76 -14.82
C ILE A 618 -2.10 -1.34 -14.48
N LEU A 619 -1.04 -0.58 -14.74
CA LEU A 619 0.32 -0.97 -14.42
C LEU A 619 0.74 -0.56 -13.00
N GLU A 620 0.29 0.61 -12.55
CA GLU A 620 0.66 1.18 -11.25
C GLU A 620 -0.40 2.18 -10.76
N VAL A 621 -0.52 2.31 -9.43
CA VAL A 621 -1.30 3.35 -8.76
C VAL A 621 -0.37 4.20 -7.88
N ASN A 622 -0.23 5.47 -8.22
CA ASN A 622 0.65 6.46 -7.60
C ASN A 622 -0.13 7.34 -6.62
N LEU A 623 0.21 7.29 -5.33
CA LEU A 623 -0.43 8.09 -4.28
C LEU A 623 0.21 9.48 -4.06
N HIS A 624 1.20 9.82 -4.87
CA HIS A 624 1.88 11.11 -4.86
C HIS A 624 2.51 11.33 -6.22
N GLN A 625 1.80 12.03 -7.10
CA GLN A 625 2.19 12.22 -8.50
C GLN A 625 3.31 13.26 -8.65
N ASP A 626 3.81 13.50 -9.86
CA ASP A 626 4.79 14.56 -10.06
C ASP A 626 4.12 15.94 -10.14
N LEU A 627 4.88 17.00 -9.88
CA LEU A 627 4.40 18.38 -9.95
C LEU A 627 4.70 19.05 -11.31
N HIS A 628 5.35 18.35 -12.26
CA HIS A 628 5.95 18.98 -13.44
C HIS A 628 4.97 19.73 -14.36
N ARG A 629 3.67 19.45 -14.28
CA ARG A 629 2.59 20.12 -15.04
C ARG A 629 1.66 20.97 -14.18
N TYR A 630 2.04 21.33 -12.96
CA TYR A 630 1.15 22.06 -12.04
C TYR A 630 0.43 23.27 -12.64
N PRO A 631 1.05 24.12 -13.49
CA PRO A 631 0.33 25.23 -14.13
C PRO A 631 -0.92 24.79 -14.89
N LEU A 632 -0.91 23.60 -15.50
CA LEU A 632 -2.01 23.02 -16.27
C LEU A 632 -3.01 22.24 -15.41
N TYR A 633 -2.75 22.07 -14.12
CA TYR A 633 -3.70 21.37 -13.26
C TYR A 633 -5.00 22.16 -13.14
N PRO A 634 -6.15 21.48 -13.15
CA PRO A 634 -7.44 22.12 -12.92
C PRO A 634 -7.50 22.82 -11.54
N ALA A 635 -8.45 23.76 -11.41
CA ALA A 635 -8.57 24.59 -10.22
C ALA A 635 -8.86 23.78 -8.94
N ASP A 636 -9.73 22.78 -9.02
CA ASP A 636 -10.10 21.90 -7.90
C ASP A 636 -8.94 21.03 -7.40
N VAL A 637 -8.05 20.57 -8.29
CA VAL A 637 -6.80 19.89 -7.92
C VAL A 637 -5.87 20.84 -7.17
N LYS A 638 -5.70 22.06 -7.68
CA LYS A 638 -4.85 23.09 -7.05
C LYS A 638 -5.40 23.47 -5.67
N GLU A 639 -6.71 23.62 -5.56
CA GLU A 639 -7.41 23.86 -4.30
C GLU A 639 -7.16 22.70 -3.32
N TYR A 640 -7.39 21.46 -3.74
CA TYR A 640 -7.14 20.27 -2.91
C TYR A 640 -5.71 20.24 -2.36
N LEU A 641 -4.70 20.43 -3.20
CA LEU A 641 -3.30 20.42 -2.76
C LEU A 641 -2.98 21.59 -1.80
N THR A 642 -3.58 22.75 -2.04
CA THR A 642 -3.41 23.95 -1.21
C THR A 642 -4.06 23.78 0.16
N GLU A 643 -5.28 23.21 0.22
CA GLU A 643 -5.95 22.84 1.46
C GLU A 643 -5.08 21.88 2.29
N ARG A 644 -4.50 20.86 1.65
CA ARG A 644 -3.59 19.89 2.30
C ARG A 644 -2.32 20.57 2.82
N ALA A 645 -1.79 21.54 2.09
CA ALA A 645 -0.62 22.32 2.52
C ALA A 645 -0.94 23.13 3.78
N ALA A 646 -2.07 23.86 3.78
CA ALA A 646 -2.51 24.65 4.92
C ALA A 646 -2.76 23.77 6.17
N GLN A 647 -3.29 22.56 6.00
CA GLN A 647 -3.44 21.61 7.11
C GLN A 647 -2.09 21.16 7.69
N LYS A 648 -1.10 20.90 6.83
CA LYS A 648 0.27 20.59 7.26
C LYS A 648 0.91 21.77 8.00
N ASP A 649 0.69 22.99 7.54
CA ASP A 649 1.16 24.21 8.20
C ASP A 649 0.57 24.39 9.60
N LYS A 650 -0.74 24.16 9.76
CA LYS A 650 -1.39 24.19 11.08
C LYS A 650 -0.78 23.18 12.07
N ARG A 651 -0.39 22.00 11.59
CA ARG A 651 0.13 20.91 12.44
C ARG A 651 1.61 21.05 12.79
N PHE A 652 2.43 21.55 11.87
CA PHE A 652 3.90 21.54 11.99
C PHE A 652 4.53 22.95 11.95
N GLY A 653 3.72 24.00 11.91
CA GLY A 653 4.15 25.38 11.64
C GLY A 653 4.28 25.67 10.13
N PRO A 654 4.32 26.94 9.71
CA PRO A 654 4.56 27.29 8.31
C PRO A 654 5.92 26.72 7.85
N GLY A 655 5.91 26.19 6.63
CA GLY A 655 7.04 25.48 6.01
C GLY A 655 8.29 26.33 5.77
#